data_AF-A0A931UUT3-F1
#
_entry.id   AF-A0A931UUT3-F1
#
_cell.length_a   1.000
_cell.length_b   1.000
_cell.length_c   1.000
_cell.angle_alpha   90.00
_cell.angle_beta   90.00
_cell.angle_gamma   90.00
#
_symmetry.space_group_name_H-M   'P 1'
#
loop_
_entity.id
_entity.type
_entity.pdbx_description
1 polymer ?
#
loop_
_entity_poly.entity_id
_entity_poly.type
_entity_poly.pdbx_seq_one_letter_code
_entity_poly.pdbx_strand_id
1 'polypeptide(L)'
;MLAPTACGGGAGTTEEPPGDGALVEDTGEGTDTGADTSADDTGAVDTGLVDTGKEAYVPPDGACTGPVDVPGCGLDTDCDGITDTIEGRYDPAGARDTDKDGTPDYKDEDSDGDGVPDRIEWRAGGCATEPLDEGNDVDGDGLPNFQDLDSDGNGLDDADEICPPAAVLTKLGMAGCDPKTPYDFDGDGTPDFLDLDNDHDSSKTDKTIGLGDKIELANGSGAFVGLSLDTDGDGIPDVYDVDSDGDFILDLDDGTTDDDGDGKQAFRDTDTDGDGVPDWCEARAKPTPTSGDMLLALLDSDGDGIADYRDLDSDGDLLADGKEDKDGDCKLDATETNRLKKDTDGDGHDDMVETALTPTGSASWALDVAKTPHNQGKFYFIEPWSADGSAAPSPTSTPLALSTSLNQGDVAFMIDTTYSMGDIEAELASSIATIIPKLAAKIPDLQLGVVAYDDVLAKPFGDTVNATTLQRDSFIWFPNGGDPTKGSFLTASTTDAIDAAKGLNKVTPGGTFPEGSVPALWWAITGDAMSFTSTTTTPATVKTFPAASGVPADRFGGLRFRKNALPIVIQASDANMHNGLTTNCLDGSGVLASPCGPIQYPDAAAWASSIGRAPKIADLAAKLVSVGARYIGISVHGTGGTGTGRSSMVNRTTDGSYYQASKDMLYLAEQTKAMVAPSVLGGTTTDCKTSNPTATLKNAAVSGLCPLVFDLSYDGAGLSDAVVNGVVALVNAIKFDVHVKATPVMSGTVDPVNAFLSNVLPMPAGGTDPVSGGLCVTFPATQTADRFSGPKALTGADGSKETILDLSPGPLYCFAVTPKPNTTVKPTTVPQTFTATLQSHAQKPDGTSSPLGVPRQVLFIVPPTLN
;
A
#
# COMPACT_ATOMS: atom_id res chain seq x y z
N MET A 1 65.48 -47.09 -24.57
CA MET A 1 66.53 -47.92 -23.92
C MET A 1 65.96 -48.48 -22.64
N LEU A 2 65.94 -49.82 -22.54
CA LEU A 2 65.85 -50.64 -21.33
C LEU A 2 64.62 -50.44 -20.40
N ALA A 3 63.78 -51.49 -20.38
CA ALA A 3 62.99 -51.93 -19.24
C ALA A 3 63.90 -52.39 -18.05
N PRO A 4 63.40 -53.01 -16.95
CA PRO A 4 62.09 -52.99 -16.26
C PRO A 4 62.24 -52.86 -14.70
N THR A 5 61.13 -53.06 -13.96
CA THR A 5 61.02 -53.60 -12.57
C THR A 5 61.46 -52.69 -11.39
N ALA A 6 60.79 -52.62 -10.23
CA ALA A 6 59.91 -53.58 -9.57
C ALA A 6 58.93 -52.91 -8.57
N CYS A 7 57.93 -53.70 -8.16
CA CYS A 7 56.88 -53.50 -7.15
C CYS A 7 57.27 -52.88 -5.80
N GLY A 8 56.29 -52.26 -5.13
CA GLY A 8 56.19 -52.30 -3.67
C GLY A 8 55.53 -51.10 -2.99
N GLY A 9 54.18 -51.09 -2.99
CA GLY A 9 53.27 -50.73 -1.89
C GLY A 9 53.49 -49.50 -0.99
N GLY A 10 52.40 -48.79 -0.74
CA GLY A 10 52.19 -48.02 0.50
C GLY A 10 51.60 -46.65 0.29
N ALA A 11 50.28 -46.57 0.38
CA ALA A 11 49.47 -45.36 0.34
C ALA A 11 49.82 -44.34 1.45
N GLY A 12 49.46 -43.08 1.21
CA GLY A 12 49.32 -42.07 2.26
C GLY A 12 49.70 -40.67 1.80
N THR A 13 48.70 -39.94 1.33
CA THR A 13 48.72 -38.57 0.83
C THR A 13 48.96 -37.52 1.92
N THR A 14 49.63 -36.43 1.57
CA THR A 14 49.40 -35.05 2.06
C THR A 14 49.94 -34.06 1.03
N GLU A 15 49.12 -33.07 0.64
CA GLU A 15 49.37 -31.60 0.62
C GLU A 15 50.67 -31.08 -0.06
N GLU A 16 50.74 -29.95 -0.77
CA GLU A 16 50.06 -28.64 -0.78
C GLU A 16 50.64 -27.85 -2.02
N PRO A 17 50.20 -26.59 -2.30
CA PRO A 17 50.23 -25.88 -3.60
C PRO A 17 51.43 -24.89 -3.69
N PRO A 18 51.38 -23.67 -4.28
CA PRO A 18 50.52 -23.03 -5.31
C PRO A 18 51.33 -22.30 -6.43
N GLY A 19 50.62 -21.66 -7.38
CA GLY A 19 51.00 -20.31 -7.84
C GLY A 19 51.13 -20.05 -9.35
N ASP A 20 50.19 -19.24 -9.86
CA ASP A 20 50.28 -18.12 -10.80
C ASP A 20 51.16 -18.17 -12.06
N GLY A 21 50.58 -17.78 -13.20
CA GLY A 21 51.36 -17.46 -14.41
C GLY A 21 50.54 -17.11 -15.65
N ALA A 22 50.02 -15.89 -15.68
CA ALA A 22 49.16 -15.29 -16.70
C ALA A 22 49.81 -15.05 -18.10
N LEU A 23 48.94 -15.06 -19.13
CA LEU A 23 48.92 -14.26 -20.38
C LEU A 23 49.89 -14.59 -21.54
N VAL A 24 49.35 -14.64 -22.77
CA VAL A 24 49.34 -13.51 -23.74
C VAL A 24 48.59 -13.91 -25.03
N GLU A 25 47.75 -12.98 -25.49
CA GLU A 25 46.96 -12.94 -26.73
C GLU A 25 47.83 -12.90 -28.01
N ASP A 26 47.26 -13.18 -29.19
CA ASP A 26 46.99 -12.14 -30.21
C ASP A 26 46.75 -12.67 -31.64
N THR A 27 45.63 -12.21 -32.22
CA THR A 27 45.26 -11.98 -33.64
C THR A 27 45.32 -13.08 -34.72
N GLY A 28 44.23 -13.11 -35.51
CA GLY A 28 44.36 -12.78 -36.94
C GLY A 28 43.49 -13.56 -37.92
N GLU A 29 42.41 -12.92 -38.36
CA GLU A 29 41.46 -13.28 -39.42
C GLU A 29 42.08 -13.57 -40.81
N GLY A 30 41.32 -14.25 -41.69
CA GLY A 30 41.19 -13.76 -43.08
C GLY A 30 41.07 -14.77 -44.25
N THR A 31 39.83 -15.04 -44.65
CA THR A 31 39.28 -15.00 -46.04
C THR A 31 39.68 -16.00 -47.14
N ASP A 32 38.68 -16.78 -47.57
CA ASP A 32 37.92 -16.68 -48.84
C ASP A 32 38.39 -17.41 -50.14
N THR A 33 37.34 -17.88 -50.83
CA THR A 33 37.14 -18.23 -52.25
C THR A 33 37.56 -19.59 -52.80
N GLY A 34 36.58 -20.27 -53.43
CA GLY A 34 36.84 -20.92 -54.72
C GLY A 34 36.09 -22.23 -54.96
N ALA A 35 35.00 -22.15 -55.72
CA ALA A 35 34.13 -23.23 -56.15
C ALA A 35 34.78 -24.25 -57.12
N ASP A 36 34.14 -25.44 -57.20
CA ASP A 36 33.51 -25.99 -58.41
C ASP A 36 33.89 -27.43 -58.83
N THR A 37 32.82 -28.16 -59.18
CA THR A 37 32.63 -29.29 -60.10
C THR A 37 33.13 -30.73 -59.87
N SER A 38 32.10 -31.61 -59.82
CA SER A 38 31.88 -32.84 -60.60
C SER A 38 32.53 -34.17 -60.17
N ALA A 39 31.65 -35.05 -59.67
CA ALA A 39 31.26 -36.37 -60.21
C ALA A 39 32.31 -37.36 -60.74
N ASP A 40 32.14 -38.59 -60.24
CA ASP A 40 32.36 -39.90 -60.88
C ASP A 40 33.83 -40.36 -61.01
N ASP A 41 34.21 -41.41 -60.27
CA ASP A 41 34.56 -42.71 -60.87
C ASP A 41 34.85 -43.77 -59.80
N THR A 42 34.41 -44.96 -60.15
CA THR A 42 34.59 -46.29 -59.61
C THR A 42 36.05 -46.75 -59.47
N GLY A 43 36.27 -47.81 -58.67
CA GLY A 43 37.37 -48.76 -58.92
C GLY A 43 38.19 -49.18 -57.70
N ALA A 44 37.91 -50.39 -57.22
CA ALA A 44 38.86 -51.22 -56.48
C ALA A 44 40.16 -51.44 -57.28
N VAL A 45 41.32 -51.60 -56.61
CA VAL A 45 42.25 -52.77 -56.60
C VAL A 45 43.40 -52.49 -55.61
N ASP A 46 43.87 -53.55 -54.93
CA ASP A 46 45.29 -53.92 -54.73
C ASP A 46 45.74 -54.08 -53.26
N THR A 47 45.57 -55.28 -52.70
CA THR A 47 46.55 -56.40 -52.54
C THR A 47 47.77 -56.16 -51.63
N GLY A 48 47.90 -57.07 -50.66
CA GLY A 48 49.15 -57.74 -50.34
C GLY A 48 49.76 -57.47 -48.97
N LEU A 49 49.78 -58.48 -48.10
CA LEU A 49 51.01 -58.90 -47.41
C LEU A 49 50.88 -60.31 -46.79
N VAL A 50 52.00 -61.04 -46.82
CA VAL A 50 52.18 -62.45 -46.53
C VAL A 50 53.00 -62.62 -45.24
N ASP A 51 52.73 -63.71 -44.52
CA ASP A 51 53.68 -64.55 -43.73
C ASP A 51 53.81 -64.32 -42.20
N THR A 52 53.35 -65.30 -41.40
CA THR A 52 54.18 -66.31 -40.68
C THR A 52 53.51 -66.80 -39.38
N GLY A 53 53.36 -68.11 -39.23
CA GLY A 53 53.64 -68.81 -37.97
C GLY A 53 52.55 -68.88 -36.88
N LYS A 54 52.11 -70.11 -36.58
CA LYS A 54 51.47 -70.54 -35.32
C LYS A 54 52.10 -69.88 -34.09
N GLU A 55 51.27 -69.40 -33.17
CA GLU A 55 51.09 -69.84 -31.77
C GLU A 55 49.75 -69.27 -31.25
N ALA A 56 49.24 -69.85 -30.16
CA ALA A 56 47.86 -69.76 -29.68
C ALA A 56 47.30 -68.33 -29.56
N TYR A 57 46.07 -68.11 -30.06
CA TYR A 57 45.33 -66.86 -29.94
C TYR A 57 44.38 -66.93 -28.75
N VAL A 58 44.64 -66.10 -27.75
CA VAL A 58 43.63 -65.45 -26.91
C VAL A 58 43.40 -64.10 -27.58
N PRO A 59 42.16 -63.69 -27.93
CA PRO A 59 41.93 -62.35 -28.46
C PRO A 59 42.13 -61.30 -27.37
N PRO A 60 42.99 -60.29 -27.57
CA PRO A 60 42.90 -59.03 -26.88
C PRO A 60 41.95 -58.08 -27.62
N ASP A 61 41.00 -57.55 -26.87
CA ASP A 61 40.29 -56.29 -26.95
C ASP A 61 40.30 -55.55 -28.30
N GLY A 62 39.12 -55.38 -28.89
CA GLY A 62 38.78 -54.23 -29.73
C GLY A 62 38.53 -54.52 -31.21
N ALA A 63 37.25 -54.36 -31.60
CA ALA A 63 36.64 -54.31 -32.93
C ALA A 63 36.16 -55.65 -33.53
N CYS A 64 34.84 -55.83 -33.51
CA CYS A 64 34.06 -56.85 -34.21
C CYS A 64 34.15 -56.70 -35.75
N THR A 65 35.33 -56.84 -36.36
CA THR A 65 35.45 -56.76 -37.82
C THR A 65 35.27 -58.12 -38.49
N GLY A 66 34.06 -58.35 -38.99
CA GLY A 66 33.78 -59.25 -40.13
C GLY A 66 33.13 -60.60 -39.78
N PRO A 67 32.43 -61.22 -40.75
CA PRO A 67 31.74 -62.49 -40.55
C PRO A 67 32.79 -63.56 -40.26
N VAL A 68 32.71 -64.17 -39.08
CA VAL A 68 33.38 -65.43 -38.85
C VAL A 68 32.55 -66.47 -39.60
N ASP A 69 32.82 -66.63 -40.89
CA ASP A 69 32.61 -67.95 -41.50
C ASP A 69 33.57 -68.85 -40.71
N VAL A 70 33.05 -69.72 -39.84
CA VAL A 70 33.87 -70.60 -38.97
C VAL A 70 34.03 -71.98 -39.63
N PRO A 71 35.09 -72.24 -40.43
CA PRO A 71 35.44 -73.59 -40.81
C PRO A 71 35.86 -74.44 -39.59
N GLY A 72 34.87 -75.11 -38.98
CA GLY A 72 35.06 -76.08 -37.90
C GLY A 72 34.76 -75.52 -36.50
N CYS A 73 33.51 -75.12 -36.26
CA CYS A 73 32.97 -74.33 -35.13
C CYS A 73 33.29 -74.76 -33.68
N GLY A 74 34.14 -75.77 -33.42
CA GLY A 74 34.67 -75.99 -32.07
C GLY A 74 33.61 -76.30 -30.99
N LEU A 75 33.48 -75.43 -29.98
CA LEU A 75 32.57 -75.52 -28.81
C LEU A 75 31.37 -74.54 -28.94
N ASP A 76 30.97 -74.26 -30.17
CA ASP A 76 29.88 -73.38 -30.60
C ASP A 76 29.18 -74.20 -31.71
N THR A 77 27.94 -74.65 -31.48
CA THR A 77 27.33 -75.75 -32.25
C THR A 77 26.48 -75.27 -33.43
N ASP A 78 25.78 -74.16 -33.30
CA ASP A 78 25.04 -73.43 -34.35
C ASP A 78 25.93 -72.44 -35.12
N CYS A 79 27.13 -72.13 -34.62
CA CYS A 79 28.13 -71.27 -35.26
C CYS A 79 27.70 -69.80 -35.35
N ASP A 80 26.89 -69.33 -34.41
CA ASP A 80 26.28 -68.01 -34.44
C ASP A 80 27.26 -66.91 -33.94
N GLY A 81 28.23 -67.29 -33.10
CA GLY A 81 29.27 -66.45 -32.51
C GLY A 81 29.28 -66.45 -30.98
N ILE A 82 28.31 -67.09 -30.34
CA ILE A 82 28.20 -67.33 -28.91
C ILE A 82 28.77 -68.73 -28.62
N THR A 83 29.27 -68.99 -27.41
CA THR A 83 29.81 -70.31 -27.09
C THR A 83 28.77 -71.15 -26.39
N ASP A 84 28.79 -72.47 -26.64
CA ASP A 84 27.88 -73.44 -26.02
C ASP A 84 27.79 -73.27 -24.47
N THR A 85 28.85 -72.79 -23.83
CA THR A 85 28.90 -72.60 -22.37
C THR A 85 28.12 -71.38 -21.90
N ILE A 86 28.11 -70.30 -22.69
CA ILE A 86 27.34 -69.08 -22.46
C ILE A 86 25.85 -69.38 -22.67
N GLU A 87 25.51 -70.12 -23.72
CA GLU A 87 24.13 -70.56 -24.07
C GLU A 87 23.61 -71.70 -23.19
N GLY A 88 24.18 -71.88 -21.98
CA GLY A 88 23.61 -72.78 -20.99
C GLY A 88 23.75 -74.30 -21.26
N ARG A 89 24.62 -74.76 -22.18
CA ARG A 89 24.79 -76.23 -22.45
C ARG A 89 25.08 -77.07 -21.20
N TYR A 90 25.78 -76.49 -20.23
CA TYR A 90 26.18 -77.16 -18.99
C TYR A 90 25.41 -76.71 -17.75
N ASP A 91 24.23 -76.11 -17.92
CA ASP A 91 23.38 -75.72 -16.79
C ASP A 91 23.05 -76.95 -15.91
N PRO A 92 23.20 -76.86 -14.57
CA PRO A 92 22.87 -77.93 -13.63
C PRO A 92 21.46 -78.52 -13.76
N ALA A 93 20.51 -77.77 -14.34
CA ALA A 93 19.13 -78.20 -14.56
C ALA A 93 18.94 -79.04 -15.85
N GLY A 94 19.94 -79.11 -16.72
CA GLY A 94 19.85 -79.62 -18.09
C GLY A 94 20.24 -78.52 -19.09
N ALA A 95 20.53 -78.85 -20.35
CA ALA A 95 20.78 -77.81 -21.35
C ALA A 95 19.57 -76.88 -21.43
N ARG A 96 19.81 -75.56 -21.44
CA ARG A 96 18.78 -74.52 -21.55
C ARG A 96 18.04 -74.64 -22.89
N ASP A 97 16.78 -74.26 -22.89
CA ASP A 97 15.78 -74.37 -23.96
C ASP A 97 14.72 -73.30 -23.61
N THR A 98 15.04 -72.05 -23.96
CA THR A 98 14.39 -70.83 -23.45
C THR A 98 12.97 -70.71 -23.97
N ASP A 99 12.79 -70.78 -25.30
CA ASP A 99 11.50 -70.75 -26.00
C ASP A 99 10.67 -72.06 -25.85
N LYS A 100 11.33 -73.16 -25.46
CA LYS A 100 10.76 -74.52 -25.26
C LYS A 100 10.26 -75.17 -26.56
N ASP A 101 10.86 -74.88 -27.70
CA ASP A 101 10.54 -75.56 -28.95
C ASP A 101 11.13 -76.99 -29.02
N GLY A 102 12.09 -77.31 -28.14
CA GLY A 102 12.76 -78.60 -28.03
C GLY A 102 14.17 -78.64 -28.64
N THR A 103 14.66 -77.52 -29.18
CA THR A 103 16.02 -77.24 -29.57
C THR A 103 16.70 -76.52 -28.39
N PRO A 104 17.73 -77.12 -27.76
CA PRO A 104 18.42 -76.42 -26.70
C PRO A 104 19.19 -75.20 -27.23
N ASP A 105 19.19 -74.08 -26.51
CA ASP A 105 19.76 -72.77 -26.87
C ASP A 105 21.10 -72.85 -27.61
N TYR A 106 22.08 -73.61 -27.09
CA TYR A 106 23.39 -73.84 -27.76
C TYR A 106 23.34 -74.54 -29.14
N LYS A 107 22.17 -74.76 -29.72
CA LYS A 107 21.93 -75.29 -31.06
C LYS A 107 20.87 -74.50 -31.82
N ASP A 108 20.33 -73.49 -31.19
CA ASP A 108 19.32 -72.61 -31.75
C ASP A 108 20.01 -71.39 -32.34
N GLU A 109 19.43 -70.80 -33.38
CA GLU A 109 19.95 -69.53 -33.93
C GLU A 109 19.15 -68.32 -33.39
N ASP A 110 18.13 -68.58 -32.55
CA ASP A 110 17.09 -67.69 -32.02
C ASP A 110 16.49 -68.37 -30.76
N SER A 111 17.16 -68.22 -29.61
CA SER A 111 16.99 -69.03 -28.40
C SER A 111 15.70 -68.74 -27.64
N ASP A 112 15.20 -67.50 -27.65
CA ASP A 112 13.91 -67.09 -27.07
C ASP A 112 12.76 -67.09 -28.11
N GLY A 113 13.07 -67.17 -29.40
CA GLY A 113 12.12 -67.41 -30.46
C GLY A 113 11.31 -66.18 -30.84
N ASP A 114 11.84 -64.98 -30.60
CA ASP A 114 11.17 -63.71 -30.90
C ASP A 114 11.40 -63.25 -32.36
N GLY A 115 12.39 -63.83 -33.04
CA GLY A 115 12.73 -63.53 -34.43
C GLY A 115 13.92 -62.58 -34.64
N VAL A 116 14.56 -62.11 -33.56
CA VAL A 116 15.91 -61.56 -33.55
C VAL A 116 16.89 -62.73 -33.37
N PRO A 117 17.87 -62.92 -34.28
CA PRO A 117 18.81 -64.03 -34.14
C PRO A 117 19.87 -63.74 -33.07
N ASP A 118 20.16 -64.70 -32.17
CA ASP A 118 21.07 -64.59 -31.01
C ASP A 118 22.37 -63.81 -31.31
N ARG A 119 22.96 -64.09 -32.47
CA ARG A 119 24.18 -63.42 -32.96
C ARG A 119 24.06 -61.91 -33.14
N ILE A 120 22.86 -61.37 -33.25
CA ILE A 120 22.53 -59.96 -33.41
C ILE A 120 22.41 -59.33 -32.02
N GLU A 121 21.57 -59.86 -31.12
CA GLU A 121 21.44 -59.36 -29.74
C GLU A 121 22.78 -59.38 -29.02
N TRP A 122 23.51 -60.49 -29.12
CA TRP A 122 24.83 -60.64 -28.52
C TRP A 122 25.87 -59.64 -29.05
N ARG A 123 25.77 -59.29 -30.34
CA ARG A 123 26.70 -58.32 -30.95
C ARG A 123 26.36 -56.89 -30.57
N ALA A 124 25.07 -56.58 -30.50
CA ALA A 124 24.58 -55.29 -30.08
C ALA A 124 24.99 -55.00 -28.62
N GLY A 125 24.92 -56.02 -27.76
CA GLY A 125 25.42 -55.97 -26.38
C GLY A 125 26.95 -55.95 -26.18
N GLY A 126 27.73 -55.76 -27.26
CA GLY A 126 29.17 -55.55 -27.18
C GLY A 126 30.03 -56.83 -27.09
N CYS A 127 29.46 -58.02 -27.25
CA CYS A 127 30.17 -59.31 -27.26
C CYS A 127 31.04 -59.54 -26.01
N ALA A 128 30.56 -59.20 -24.81
CA ALA A 128 31.36 -59.36 -23.60
C ALA A 128 31.59 -60.84 -23.27
N THR A 129 32.56 -61.16 -22.41
CA THR A 129 32.78 -62.57 -22.02
C THR A 129 31.84 -63.05 -20.92
N GLU A 130 31.07 -62.14 -20.33
CA GLU A 130 30.14 -62.41 -19.23
C GLU A 130 28.71 -62.15 -19.76
N PRO A 131 27.77 -63.12 -19.67
CA PRO A 131 26.46 -62.99 -20.30
C PRO A 131 25.48 -62.05 -19.59
N LEU A 132 25.81 -61.59 -18.38
CA LEU A 132 24.94 -60.78 -17.51
C LEU A 132 25.64 -59.46 -17.15
N ASP A 133 26.40 -58.92 -18.09
CA ASP A 133 26.95 -57.58 -17.95
C ASP A 133 25.99 -56.54 -18.55
N GLU A 134 26.21 -55.27 -18.24
CA GLU A 134 25.28 -54.16 -18.53
C GLU A 134 24.97 -53.98 -20.03
N GLY A 135 25.73 -54.61 -20.95
CA GLY A 135 25.44 -54.59 -22.38
C GLY A 135 24.68 -55.81 -22.88
N ASN A 136 24.80 -56.97 -22.20
CA ASN A 136 24.18 -58.23 -22.63
C ASN A 136 23.00 -58.66 -21.73
N ASP A 137 22.62 -57.86 -20.74
CA ASP A 137 21.47 -57.98 -19.83
C ASP A 137 21.07 -56.53 -19.48
N VAL A 138 20.39 -55.86 -20.44
CA VAL A 138 20.18 -54.40 -20.41
C VAL A 138 19.23 -53.99 -19.28
N ASP A 139 18.14 -54.74 -19.09
CA ASP A 139 17.15 -54.47 -18.04
C ASP A 139 17.57 -54.99 -16.65
N GLY A 140 18.57 -55.89 -16.60
CA GLY A 140 19.14 -56.44 -15.38
C GLY A 140 18.26 -57.50 -14.70
N ASP A 141 17.34 -58.14 -15.41
CA ASP A 141 16.46 -59.17 -14.85
C ASP A 141 17.17 -60.51 -14.61
N GLY A 142 18.36 -60.69 -15.19
CA GLY A 142 19.21 -61.87 -15.07
C GLY A 142 19.05 -62.89 -16.20
N LEU A 143 18.34 -62.55 -17.27
CA LEU A 143 18.36 -63.18 -18.58
C LEU A 143 19.31 -62.38 -19.50
N PRO A 144 20.23 -63.04 -20.22
CA PRO A 144 20.95 -62.38 -21.29
C PRO A 144 19.98 -61.99 -22.42
N ASN A 145 20.22 -60.87 -23.12
CA ASN A 145 19.36 -60.36 -24.19
C ASN A 145 18.96 -61.43 -25.23
N PHE A 146 19.90 -62.26 -25.69
CA PHE A 146 19.63 -63.37 -26.64
C PHE A 146 18.78 -64.53 -26.08
N GLN A 147 18.28 -64.38 -24.86
CA GLN A 147 17.41 -65.34 -24.17
C GLN A 147 16.25 -64.61 -23.47
N ASP A 148 16.03 -63.35 -23.82
CA ASP A 148 15.05 -62.47 -23.23
C ASP A 148 14.08 -61.99 -24.31
N LEU A 149 12.79 -61.94 -23.98
CA LEU A 149 11.77 -61.52 -24.94
C LEU A 149 11.56 -60.00 -24.96
N ASP A 150 12.08 -59.29 -23.95
CA ASP A 150 11.91 -57.84 -23.68
C ASP A 150 13.23 -57.35 -23.07
N SER A 151 14.28 -57.30 -23.89
CA SER A 151 15.67 -57.15 -23.47
C SER A 151 15.95 -55.83 -22.73
N ASP A 152 15.22 -54.76 -23.04
CA ASP A 152 15.34 -53.45 -22.41
C ASP A 152 14.34 -53.25 -21.25
N GLY A 153 13.38 -54.18 -21.10
CA GLY A 153 12.40 -54.23 -20.03
C GLY A 153 11.35 -53.11 -20.11
N ASN A 154 11.11 -52.52 -21.28
CA ASN A 154 10.13 -51.46 -21.46
C ASN A 154 8.68 -51.98 -21.55
N GLY A 155 8.50 -53.28 -21.82
CA GLY A 155 7.23 -53.98 -21.89
C GLY A 155 6.69 -54.24 -23.30
N LEU A 156 7.43 -53.84 -24.34
CA LEU A 156 7.32 -54.36 -25.70
C LEU A 156 8.18 -55.63 -25.83
N ASP A 157 7.80 -56.52 -26.73
CA ASP A 157 8.66 -57.67 -27.04
C ASP A 157 9.67 -57.20 -28.11
N ASP A 158 10.93 -57.65 -28.07
CA ASP A 158 11.99 -57.23 -29.01
C ASP A 158 11.56 -57.37 -30.48
N ALA A 159 10.73 -58.38 -30.76
CA ALA A 159 10.10 -58.64 -32.06
C ALA A 159 9.26 -57.47 -32.62
N ASP A 160 8.61 -56.71 -31.74
CA ASP A 160 7.79 -55.54 -32.07
C ASP A 160 8.63 -54.25 -32.20
N GLU A 161 9.91 -54.31 -31.80
CA GLU A 161 10.85 -53.17 -31.76
C GLU A 161 11.98 -53.26 -32.79
N ILE A 162 12.20 -54.44 -33.40
CA ILE A 162 13.12 -54.61 -34.54
C ILE A 162 12.92 -53.52 -35.60
N CYS A 163 11.67 -53.08 -35.77
CA CYS A 163 11.27 -52.08 -36.73
C CYS A 163 10.21 -51.12 -36.16
N PRO A 164 10.43 -49.80 -36.19
CA PRO A 164 9.38 -48.83 -35.96
C PRO A 164 8.20 -49.07 -36.90
N PRO A 165 6.96 -48.74 -36.49
CA PRO A 165 5.79 -48.93 -37.33
C PRO A 165 5.99 -48.31 -38.72
N ALA A 166 5.64 -49.05 -39.78
CA ALA A 166 5.89 -48.59 -41.16
C ALA A 166 5.26 -47.22 -41.50
N ALA A 167 4.23 -46.81 -40.73
CA ALA A 167 3.64 -45.48 -40.80
C ALA A 167 4.63 -44.38 -40.37
N VAL A 168 5.34 -44.59 -39.25
CA VAL A 168 6.39 -43.71 -38.70
C VAL A 168 7.50 -43.54 -39.71
N LEU A 169 8.08 -44.64 -40.19
CA LEU A 169 9.16 -44.62 -41.21
C LEU A 169 8.75 -43.87 -42.49
N THR A 170 7.50 -44.02 -42.91
CA THR A 170 6.97 -43.31 -44.10
C THR A 170 6.83 -41.81 -43.84
N LYS A 171 6.39 -41.43 -42.64
CA LYS A 171 6.13 -40.04 -42.25
C LYS A 171 7.43 -39.27 -42.05
N LEU A 172 8.42 -39.88 -41.39
CA LEU A 172 9.76 -39.31 -41.19
C LEU A 172 10.67 -39.43 -42.43
N GLY A 173 10.21 -40.12 -43.49
CA GLY A 173 10.97 -40.28 -44.73
C GLY A 173 12.23 -41.14 -44.58
N MET A 174 12.21 -42.03 -43.60
CA MET A 174 13.31 -42.91 -43.23
C MET A 174 13.39 -44.15 -44.15
N ALA A 175 14.54 -44.84 -44.15
CA ALA A 175 14.71 -46.07 -44.91
C ALA A 175 13.82 -47.19 -44.36
N GLY A 176 13.39 -48.11 -45.24
CA GLY A 176 12.61 -49.27 -44.82
C GLY A 176 13.44 -50.23 -43.97
N CYS A 177 12.80 -50.83 -42.96
CA CYS A 177 13.44 -51.77 -42.04
C CYS A 177 13.79 -53.12 -42.71
N ASP A 178 14.88 -53.75 -42.25
CA ASP A 178 15.27 -55.13 -42.56
C ASP A 178 15.51 -55.85 -41.23
N PRO A 179 14.79 -56.94 -40.90
CA PRO A 179 14.96 -57.66 -39.63
C PRO A 179 16.38 -58.19 -39.34
N LYS A 180 17.28 -58.16 -40.33
CA LYS A 180 18.69 -58.55 -40.17
C LYS A 180 19.60 -57.37 -39.80
N THR A 181 19.05 -56.17 -39.82
CA THR A 181 19.67 -54.93 -39.38
C THR A 181 18.61 -54.21 -38.57
N PRO A 182 18.46 -54.56 -37.28
CA PRO A 182 17.52 -53.90 -36.38
C PRO A 182 17.66 -52.38 -36.47
N TYR A 183 16.55 -51.70 -36.26
CA TYR A 183 16.52 -50.25 -36.28
C TYR A 183 17.27 -49.67 -35.08
N ASP A 184 17.75 -48.45 -35.27
CA ASP A 184 18.53 -47.63 -34.34
C ASP A 184 18.04 -46.21 -34.66
N PHE A 185 16.94 -45.82 -34.00
CA PHE A 185 16.08 -44.73 -34.44
C PHE A 185 16.78 -43.37 -34.34
N ASP A 186 17.50 -43.12 -33.26
CA ASP A 186 18.26 -41.90 -33.00
C ASP A 186 19.69 -41.92 -33.60
N GLY A 187 20.20 -43.10 -33.97
CA GLY A 187 21.52 -43.29 -34.58
C GLY A 187 22.67 -43.30 -33.59
N ASP A 188 22.38 -43.61 -32.32
CA ASP A 188 23.31 -43.80 -31.22
C ASP A 188 24.23 -45.02 -31.45
N GLY A 189 23.74 -46.05 -32.12
CA GLY A 189 24.43 -47.32 -32.31
C GLY A 189 23.95 -48.44 -31.40
N THR A 190 22.97 -48.17 -30.55
CA THR A 190 22.17 -49.14 -29.79
C THR A 190 20.88 -49.40 -30.57
N PRO A 191 20.55 -50.65 -30.91
CA PRO A 191 19.29 -50.94 -31.57
C PRO A 191 18.09 -50.74 -30.66
N ASP A 192 16.93 -50.41 -31.24
CA ASP A 192 15.73 -50.01 -30.50
C ASP A 192 15.30 -51.02 -29.41
N PHE A 193 15.35 -52.33 -29.68
CA PHE A 193 15.00 -53.38 -28.71
C PHE A 193 15.98 -53.52 -27.53
N LEU A 194 17.12 -52.82 -27.56
CA LEU A 194 18.09 -52.73 -26.47
C LEU A 194 18.24 -51.29 -25.96
N ASP A 195 17.57 -50.33 -26.59
CA ASP A 195 17.69 -48.93 -26.25
C ASP A 195 16.66 -48.57 -25.20
N LEU A 196 17.08 -47.85 -24.16
CA LEU A 196 16.18 -47.42 -23.09
C LEU A 196 15.52 -46.08 -23.42
N ASP A 197 15.89 -45.44 -24.53
CA ASP A 197 15.52 -44.09 -24.95
C ASP A 197 15.60 -43.98 -26.48
N ASN A 198 14.60 -44.54 -27.16
CA ASN A 198 14.59 -44.81 -28.60
C ASN A 198 14.73 -43.56 -29.48
N ASP A 199 14.14 -42.44 -29.06
CA ASP A 199 14.15 -41.20 -29.83
C ASP A 199 15.27 -40.24 -29.44
N HIS A 200 15.97 -40.57 -28.35
CA HIS A 200 17.04 -39.81 -27.73
C HIS A 200 16.70 -38.32 -27.72
N ASP A 201 15.55 -38.00 -27.13
CA ASP A 201 15.06 -36.65 -26.87
C ASP A 201 16.06 -35.77 -26.05
N SER A 202 17.19 -36.36 -25.65
CA SER A 202 18.21 -35.79 -24.79
C SER A 202 19.47 -35.19 -25.45
N SER A 203 20.35 -34.69 -24.59
CA SER A 203 21.57 -33.99 -24.99
C SER A 203 22.47 -34.87 -25.87
N LYS A 204 22.81 -34.36 -27.07
CA LYS A 204 23.81 -34.90 -28.03
C LYS A 204 25.18 -35.33 -27.45
N THR A 205 25.43 -35.09 -26.17
CA THR A 205 26.69 -35.42 -25.48
C THR A 205 26.58 -36.55 -24.46
N ASP A 206 25.38 -36.99 -24.09
CA ASP A 206 25.15 -38.11 -23.18
C ASP A 206 24.14 -39.09 -23.76
N LYS A 207 24.61 -40.30 -24.07
CA LYS A 207 23.88 -41.40 -24.74
C LYS A 207 23.07 -42.25 -23.74
N THR A 208 22.79 -41.71 -22.56
CA THR A 208 22.26 -42.50 -21.42
C THR A 208 21.24 -41.75 -20.56
N ILE A 209 20.74 -40.58 -20.99
CA ILE A 209 19.94 -39.69 -20.12
C ILE A 209 18.82 -38.96 -20.88
N GLY A 210 17.69 -39.61 -21.15
CA GLY A 210 16.43 -39.01 -21.65
C GLY A 210 15.17 -39.55 -20.96
N LEU A 211 13.98 -39.22 -21.47
CA LEU A 211 12.71 -39.77 -20.97
C LEU A 211 12.48 -41.18 -21.50
N GLY A 212 13.08 -42.17 -20.85
CA GLY A 212 13.08 -43.52 -21.43
C GLY A 212 11.71 -44.15 -21.71
N ASP A 213 11.71 -45.01 -22.74
CA ASP A 213 10.59 -45.66 -23.43
C ASP A 213 9.50 -46.18 -22.51
N LYS A 214 9.87 -46.76 -21.37
CA LYS A 214 8.94 -47.28 -20.37
C LYS A 214 7.92 -46.23 -19.91
N ILE A 215 8.31 -44.96 -19.85
CA ILE A 215 7.47 -43.81 -19.47
C ILE A 215 6.58 -43.41 -20.64
N GLU A 216 7.13 -43.42 -21.86
CA GLU A 216 6.48 -43.01 -23.10
C GLU A 216 5.46 -44.05 -23.61
N LEU A 217 5.65 -45.32 -23.28
CA LEU A 217 4.75 -46.43 -23.60
C LEU A 217 3.59 -46.59 -22.59
N ALA A 218 3.62 -45.85 -21.48
CA ALA A 218 2.58 -45.84 -20.46
C ALA A 218 1.78 -44.54 -20.49
N ASN A 219 0.44 -44.63 -20.51
CA ASN A 219 -0.40 -43.43 -20.44
C ASN A 219 -0.32 -42.73 -19.07
N GLY A 220 -0.90 -41.54 -18.93
CA GLY A 220 -0.92 -40.77 -17.66
C GLY A 220 -1.49 -41.48 -16.43
N SER A 221 -2.10 -42.67 -16.56
CA SER A 221 -2.48 -43.52 -15.41
C SER A 221 -1.43 -44.55 -15.00
N GLY A 222 -0.27 -44.57 -15.67
CA GLY A 222 0.78 -45.57 -15.55
C GLY A 222 0.40 -46.92 -16.14
N ALA A 223 -0.62 -46.97 -17.00
CA ALA A 223 -1.02 -48.21 -17.67
C ALA A 223 -0.30 -48.31 -19.00
N PHE A 224 0.39 -49.42 -19.24
CA PHE A 224 1.04 -49.72 -20.51
C PHE A 224 0.03 -49.75 -21.66
N VAL A 225 0.31 -48.97 -22.70
CA VAL A 225 -0.49 -48.82 -23.93
C VAL A 225 0.32 -49.23 -25.18
N GLY A 226 1.64 -49.28 -25.07
CA GLY A 226 2.57 -49.65 -26.14
C GLY A 226 2.54 -48.63 -27.28
N LEU A 227 2.92 -49.08 -28.49
CA LEU A 227 3.01 -48.28 -29.74
C LEU A 227 1.68 -47.65 -30.24
N SER A 228 0.61 -47.69 -29.45
CA SER A 228 -0.65 -47.02 -29.75
C SER A 228 -0.85 -45.70 -29.01
N LEU A 229 0.08 -45.34 -28.14
CA LEU A 229 0.16 -44.05 -27.49
C LEU A 229 0.82 -43.05 -28.46
N ASP A 230 0.11 -41.97 -28.75
CA ASP A 230 0.39 -40.94 -29.77
C ASP A 230 -0.37 -39.70 -29.27
N THR A 231 0.30 -38.89 -28.47
CA THR A 231 -0.32 -37.87 -27.61
C THR A 231 -0.86 -36.69 -28.42
N ASP A 232 -0.09 -36.16 -29.37
CA ASP A 232 -0.51 -35.06 -30.25
C ASP A 232 -1.37 -35.54 -31.45
N GLY A 233 -1.39 -36.85 -31.72
CA GLY A 233 -2.18 -37.48 -32.77
C GLY A 233 -1.61 -37.25 -34.17
N ASP A 234 -0.32 -36.95 -34.29
CA ASP A 234 0.35 -36.72 -35.55
C ASP A 234 0.65 -38.03 -36.30
N GLY A 235 0.58 -39.18 -35.61
CA GLY A 235 0.82 -40.51 -36.14
C GLY A 235 2.24 -41.05 -35.94
N ILE A 236 3.04 -40.40 -35.10
CA ILE A 236 4.27 -40.93 -34.51
C ILE A 236 3.94 -41.31 -33.06
N PRO A 237 4.18 -42.56 -32.63
CA PRO A 237 4.00 -42.91 -31.22
C PRO A 237 4.98 -42.16 -30.32
N ASP A 238 4.57 -41.83 -29.08
CA ASP A 238 5.37 -41.06 -28.11
C ASP A 238 6.83 -41.57 -28.01
N VAL A 239 7.05 -42.88 -27.95
CA VAL A 239 8.40 -43.51 -27.89
C VAL A 239 9.33 -43.24 -29.09
N TYR A 240 8.79 -42.65 -30.15
CA TYR A 240 9.52 -42.27 -31.35
C TYR A 240 9.33 -40.77 -31.67
N ASP A 241 8.81 -39.98 -30.71
CA ASP A 241 8.43 -38.59 -30.88
C ASP A 241 9.03 -37.68 -29.80
N VAL A 242 10.04 -36.91 -30.20
CA VAL A 242 10.81 -36.02 -29.30
C VAL A 242 10.02 -34.82 -28.74
N ASP A 243 8.74 -34.70 -29.07
CA ASP A 243 7.79 -33.63 -28.75
C ASP A 243 6.37 -34.23 -28.75
N SER A 244 6.09 -35.08 -27.76
CA SER A 244 4.92 -35.97 -27.70
C SER A 244 3.57 -35.23 -27.73
N ASP A 245 3.47 -34.01 -27.20
CA ASP A 245 2.25 -33.20 -27.25
C ASP A 245 2.23 -32.10 -28.33
N GLY A 246 3.34 -31.96 -29.07
CA GLY A 246 3.45 -31.10 -30.24
C GLY A 246 3.44 -29.60 -29.90
N ASP A 247 3.97 -29.24 -28.74
CA ASP A 247 4.02 -27.88 -28.21
C ASP A 247 5.38 -27.17 -28.48
N PHE A 248 6.32 -27.85 -29.16
CA PHE A 248 7.65 -27.32 -29.51
C PHE A 248 8.59 -27.11 -28.31
N ILE A 249 8.27 -27.70 -27.16
CA ILE A 249 9.20 -28.05 -26.10
C ILE A 249 9.65 -29.50 -26.36
N LEU A 250 10.81 -29.88 -25.84
CA LEU A 250 11.27 -31.27 -25.96
C LEU A 250 10.77 -32.03 -24.75
N ASP A 251 10.40 -33.29 -24.93
CA ASP A 251 9.92 -34.17 -23.86
C ASP A 251 10.85 -34.15 -22.63
N LEU A 252 12.17 -34.18 -22.83
CA LEU A 252 13.17 -34.00 -21.77
C LEU A 252 13.10 -32.65 -21.03
N ASP A 253 12.88 -31.56 -21.76
CA ASP A 253 12.80 -30.20 -21.21
C ASP A 253 11.53 -30.04 -20.35
N ASP A 254 10.42 -30.66 -20.74
CA ASP A 254 9.18 -30.74 -19.95
C ASP A 254 9.33 -31.62 -18.71
N GLY A 255 9.80 -32.84 -18.94
CA GLY A 255 9.89 -33.87 -17.95
C GLY A 255 8.52 -34.42 -17.53
N THR A 256 8.51 -35.09 -16.38
CA THR A 256 7.43 -36.00 -15.97
C THR A 256 6.49 -35.45 -14.90
N THR A 257 6.58 -34.16 -14.61
CA THR A 257 5.80 -33.49 -13.56
C THR A 257 4.36 -33.25 -13.99
N ASP A 258 3.46 -33.11 -13.02
CA ASP A 258 2.02 -32.82 -13.18
C ASP A 258 1.77 -31.53 -12.38
N ASP A 259 2.16 -30.39 -12.96
CA ASP A 259 2.30 -29.11 -12.25
C ASP A 259 0.93 -28.55 -11.84
N ASP A 260 -0.10 -28.69 -12.67
CA ASP A 260 -1.48 -28.26 -12.39
C ASP A 260 -2.36 -29.33 -11.70
N GLY A 261 -1.94 -30.60 -11.69
CA GLY A 261 -2.63 -31.71 -11.05
C GLY A 261 -3.82 -32.25 -11.82
N ASP A 262 -3.90 -32.03 -13.14
CA ASP A 262 -4.96 -32.57 -14.00
C ASP A 262 -4.76 -34.06 -14.35
N GLY A 263 -3.57 -34.60 -14.08
CA GLY A 263 -3.20 -35.99 -14.28
C GLY A 263 -2.54 -36.29 -15.62
N LYS A 264 -2.14 -35.26 -16.37
CA LYS A 264 -1.16 -35.35 -17.44
C LYS A 264 0.23 -35.00 -16.92
N GLN A 265 1.24 -35.54 -17.59
CA GLN A 265 2.63 -35.19 -17.31
C GLN A 265 3.02 -34.09 -18.29
N ALA A 266 3.96 -33.22 -17.94
CA ALA A 266 4.32 -32.02 -18.71
C ALA A 266 4.62 -32.33 -20.19
N PHE A 267 5.41 -33.36 -20.50
CA PHE A 267 5.69 -33.79 -21.89
C PHE A 267 4.45 -34.30 -22.68
N ARG A 268 3.28 -34.32 -22.04
CA ARG A 268 2.00 -34.71 -22.62
C ARG A 268 0.90 -33.67 -22.39
N ASP A 269 1.27 -32.48 -21.90
CA ASP A 269 0.34 -31.44 -21.53
C ASP A 269 0.68 -30.09 -22.16
N THR A 270 -0.16 -29.66 -23.09
CA THR A 270 0.00 -28.40 -23.84
C THR A 270 -0.23 -27.10 -23.04
N ASP A 271 -0.43 -27.19 -21.72
CA ASP A 271 -0.78 -26.11 -20.77
C ASP A 271 -0.37 -26.59 -19.35
N THR A 272 0.94 -26.81 -19.14
CA THR A 272 1.52 -27.54 -18.00
C THR A 272 1.15 -26.93 -16.65
N ASP A 273 1.09 -25.61 -16.53
CA ASP A 273 0.70 -24.92 -15.30
C ASP A 273 -0.82 -24.63 -15.19
N GLY A 274 -1.59 -24.94 -16.24
CA GLY A 274 -3.06 -24.95 -16.26
C GLY A 274 -3.67 -23.55 -16.15
N ASP A 275 -2.93 -22.54 -16.56
CA ASP A 275 -3.28 -21.13 -16.43
C ASP A 275 -4.17 -20.63 -17.59
N GLY A 276 -4.15 -21.38 -18.71
CA GLY A 276 -4.92 -21.16 -19.92
C GLY A 276 -4.16 -20.47 -21.05
N VAL A 277 -2.88 -20.15 -20.84
CA VAL A 277 -1.91 -19.84 -21.89
C VAL A 277 -1.20 -21.15 -22.28
N PRO A 278 -1.05 -21.47 -23.58
CA PRO A 278 -0.41 -22.74 -23.96
C PRO A 278 1.11 -22.73 -23.81
N ASP A 279 1.72 -23.87 -23.53
CA ASP A 279 3.17 -23.98 -23.28
C ASP A 279 4.06 -23.50 -24.44
N TRP A 280 3.67 -23.84 -25.68
CA TRP A 280 4.30 -23.35 -26.91
C TRP A 280 4.37 -21.80 -26.99
N CYS A 281 3.45 -21.13 -26.29
CA CYS A 281 3.35 -19.68 -26.17
C CYS A 281 4.39 -19.11 -25.22
N GLU A 282 4.53 -19.73 -24.05
CA GLU A 282 5.29 -19.24 -22.90
C GLU A 282 6.74 -19.60 -22.98
N ALA A 283 7.05 -20.84 -23.35
CA ALA A 283 8.41 -21.38 -23.37
C ALA A 283 9.42 -20.50 -24.11
N ARG A 284 8.99 -19.76 -25.14
CA ARG A 284 9.86 -18.95 -26.02
C ARG A 284 9.28 -17.60 -26.43
N ALA A 285 8.12 -17.20 -25.88
CA ALA A 285 7.41 -15.96 -26.21
C ALA A 285 7.20 -15.73 -27.72
N LYS A 286 6.90 -16.80 -28.47
CA LYS A 286 6.82 -16.78 -29.94
C LYS A 286 5.43 -17.23 -30.41
N PRO A 287 4.62 -16.34 -31.02
CA PRO A 287 3.24 -16.68 -31.43
C PRO A 287 3.11 -17.72 -32.54
N THR A 288 4.22 -18.11 -33.16
CA THR A 288 4.29 -19.12 -34.22
C THR A 288 5.66 -19.79 -34.14
N PRO A 289 5.85 -20.74 -33.22
CA PRO A 289 7.06 -21.54 -33.15
C PRO A 289 7.18 -22.44 -34.39
N THR A 290 8.39 -22.93 -34.62
CA THR A 290 8.76 -23.87 -35.66
C THR A 290 9.69 -24.90 -35.05
N SER A 291 9.82 -26.10 -35.63
CA SER A 291 10.70 -27.14 -35.08
C SER A 291 12.18 -26.73 -34.96
N GLY A 292 12.61 -25.65 -35.62
CA GLY A 292 13.94 -25.08 -35.43
C GLY A 292 14.11 -24.29 -34.13
N ASP A 293 13.02 -23.97 -33.43
CA ASP A 293 12.99 -23.22 -32.18
C ASP A 293 13.09 -24.11 -30.94
N MET A 294 12.81 -25.42 -31.05
CA MET A 294 12.92 -26.41 -29.97
C MET A 294 14.30 -26.46 -29.31
N LEU A 295 15.35 -26.01 -30.02
CA LEU A 295 16.73 -25.95 -29.51
C LEU A 295 17.12 -24.60 -28.89
N LEU A 296 16.17 -23.67 -28.75
CA LEU A 296 16.42 -22.40 -28.07
C LEU A 296 16.45 -22.61 -26.55
N ALA A 297 16.90 -21.61 -25.81
CA ALA A 297 16.73 -21.63 -24.35
C ALA A 297 15.25 -21.40 -24.01
N LEU A 298 14.75 -22.12 -23.00
CA LEU A 298 13.46 -21.82 -22.37
C LEU A 298 13.52 -20.46 -21.67
N LEU A 299 12.38 -19.78 -21.63
CA LEU A 299 12.24 -18.48 -20.99
C LEU A 299 12.01 -18.64 -19.49
N ASP A 300 12.64 -17.75 -18.72
CA ASP A 300 12.48 -17.55 -17.28
C ASP A 300 12.54 -16.02 -17.10
N SER A 301 11.38 -15.38 -17.21
CA SER A 301 11.22 -13.95 -17.42
C SER A 301 11.52 -13.15 -16.15
N ASP A 302 11.19 -13.68 -14.97
CA ASP A 302 11.45 -13.04 -13.68
C ASP A 302 12.75 -13.49 -12.99
N GLY A 303 13.33 -14.61 -13.44
CA GLY A 303 14.60 -15.15 -12.98
C GLY A 303 14.50 -15.92 -11.66
N ASP A 304 13.32 -16.44 -11.30
CA ASP A 304 13.11 -17.22 -10.07
C ASP A 304 13.59 -18.68 -10.20
N GLY A 305 13.86 -19.13 -11.44
CA GLY A 305 14.38 -20.45 -11.78
C GLY A 305 13.31 -21.46 -12.17
N ILE A 306 12.04 -21.06 -12.27
CA ILE A 306 10.94 -21.77 -12.93
C ILE A 306 10.85 -21.22 -14.36
N ALA A 307 10.62 -22.09 -15.34
CA ALA A 307 10.44 -21.64 -16.72
C ALA A 307 9.02 -21.10 -16.92
N ASP A 308 8.85 -20.10 -17.78
CA ASP A 308 7.59 -19.37 -17.99
C ASP A 308 6.38 -20.30 -18.22
N TYR A 309 6.51 -21.36 -19.02
CA TYR A 309 5.41 -22.31 -19.31
C TYR A 309 5.02 -23.20 -18.11
N ARG A 310 5.76 -23.09 -17.02
CA ARG A 310 5.53 -23.79 -15.75
C ARG A 310 5.28 -22.81 -14.60
N ASP A 311 5.20 -21.52 -14.92
CA ASP A 311 5.06 -20.44 -13.96
C ASP A 311 3.79 -19.65 -14.22
N LEU A 312 2.87 -19.73 -13.26
CA LEU A 312 1.59 -19.03 -13.29
C LEU A 312 1.71 -17.49 -13.35
N ASP A 313 2.90 -16.90 -13.19
CA ASP A 313 3.19 -15.45 -13.23
C ASP A 313 4.62 -15.21 -13.71
N SER A 314 4.83 -15.40 -15.01
CA SER A 314 6.14 -15.39 -15.67
C SER A 314 6.97 -14.14 -15.38
N ASP A 315 6.35 -12.98 -15.18
CA ASP A 315 7.09 -11.78 -14.85
C ASP A 315 7.20 -11.51 -13.34
N GLY A 316 6.39 -12.13 -12.48
CA GLY A 316 6.46 -12.04 -11.04
C GLY A 316 5.86 -10.74 -10.47
N ASP A 317 4.78 -10.21 -11.06
CA ASP A 317 4.05 -9.04 -10.56
C ASP A 317 2.79 -9.39 -9.74
N LEU A 318 2.46 -10.68 -9.67
CA LEU A 318 1.29 -11.28 -9.00
C LEU A 318 -0.02 -11.14 -9.77
N LEU A 319 0.03 -10.95 -11.10
CA LEU A 319 -1.07 -11.08 -12.04
C LEU A 319 -0.80 -12.30 -12.92
N ALA A 320 -1.66 -13.31 -12.86
CA ALA A 320 -1.40 -14.54 -13.60
C ALA A 320 -1.42 -14.35 -15.13
N ASP A 321 -0.60 -15.11 -15.85
CA ASP A 321 -0.39 -14.99 -17.30
C ASP A 321 -1.69 -15.09 -18.09
N GLY A 322 -2.56 -16.06 -17.78
CA GLY A 322 -3.90 -16.23 -18.36
C GLY A 322 -4.93 -15.17 -17.91
N LYS A 323 -4.54 -14.18 -17.08
CA LYS A 323 -5.30 -12.92 -16.89
C LYS A 323 -4.78 -11.81 -17.79
N GLU A 324 -3.51 -11.88 -18.16
CA GLU A 324 -2.82 -10.94 -19.01
C GLU A 324 -3.15 -11.23 -20.47
N ASP A 325 -2.87 -12.46 -20.93
CA ASP A 325 -3.20 -13.04 -22.24
C ASP A 325 -4.52 -13.85 -22.11
N LYS A 326 -5.67 -13.18 -22.30
CA LYS A 326 -6.99 -13.78 -21.98
C LYS A 326 -7.48 -14.73 -23.05
N ASP A 327 -6.96 -14.63 -24.26
CA ASP A 327 -7.33 -15.50 -25.36
C ASP A 327 -6.25 -16.54 -25.71
N GLY A 328 -5.10 -16.51 -25.01
CA GLY A 328 -4.05 -17.53 -25.09
C GLY A 328 -3.37 -17.54 -26.45
N ASP A 329 -3.30 -16.39 -27.13
CA ASP A 329 -2.86 -16.29 -28.52
C ASP A 329 -1.42 -15.76 -28.70
N CYS A 330 -0.75 -15.48 -27.58
CA CYS A 330 0.62 -14.98 -27.46
C CYS A 330 0.85 -13.59 -28.01
N LYS A 331 -0.21 -12.82 -28.26
CA LYS A 331 -0.08 -11.46 -28.77
C LYS A 331 -0.71 -10.51 -27.78
N LEU A 332 0.09 -9.52 -27.39
CA LEU A 332 -0.42 -8.40 -26.60
C LEU A 332 -1.52 -7.65 -27.36
N ASP A 333 -2.76 -7.88 -26.94
CA ASP A 333 -3.93 -7.23 -27.48
C ASP A 333 -4.22 -5.88 -26.80
N ALA A 334 -5.11 -5.09 -27.40
CA ALA A 334 -5.43 -3.75 -26.89
C ALA A 334 -6.17 -3.74 -25.52
N THR A 335 -6.54 -4.90 -25.00
CA THR A 335 -7.25 -5.07 -23.71
C THR A 335 -6.48 -5.92 -22.71
N GLU A 336 -5.23 -6.22 -23.02
CA GLU A 336 -4.38 -7.18 -22.35
C GLU A 336 -3.11 -6.51 -21.85
N THR A 337 -2.59 -7.03 -20.75
CA THR A 337 -1.27 -6.69 -20.22
C THR A 337 -0.26 -7.74 -20.70
N ASN A 338 1.02 -7.48 -20.49
CA ASN A 338 2.11 -8.26 -21.03
C ASN A 338 2.69 -9.14 -19.93
N ARG A 339 2.39 -10.45 -19.98
CA ARG A 339 2.88 -11.46 -19.03
C ARG A 339 4.39 -11.54 -18.80
N LEU A 340 5.20 -10.91 -19.66
CA LEU A 340 6.66 -10.91 -19.56
C LEU A 340 7.20 -9.58 -19.00
N LYS A 341 6.31 -8.69 -18.53
CA LYS A 341 6.64 -7.34 -18.09
C LYS A 341 5.65 -6.82 -17.05
N LYS A 342 6.13 -6.77 -15.80
CA LYS A 342 5.42 -6.21 -14.64
C LYS A 342 4.66 -4.91 -14.87
N ASP A 343 5.16 -4.05 -15.75
CA ASP A 343 4.61 -2.72 -16.04
C ASP A 343 4.48 -2.58 -17.56
N THR A 344 3.31 -2.92 -18.09
CA THR A 344 3.05 -2.99 -19.53
C THR A 344 3.22 -1.63 -20.22
N ASP A 345 2.78 -0.55 -19.58
CA ASP A 345 2.77 0.78 -20.17
C ASP A 345 3.98 1.66 -19.80
N GLY A 346 4.78 1.21 -18.83
CA GLY A 346 6.05 1.80 -18.41
C GLY A 346 5.90 3.07 -17.57
N ASP A 347 4.79 3.23 -16.84
CA ASP A 347 4.54 4.41 -16.00
C ASP A 347 5.14 4.33 -14.57
N GLY A 348 5.73 3.18 -14.25
CA GLY A 348 6.43 2.87 -13.01
C GLY A 348 5.55 2.21 -11.95
N HIS A 349 4.43 1.63 -12.35
CA HIS A 349 3.50 0.89 -11.49
C HIS A 349 3.15 -0.46 -12.09
N ASP A 350 3.19 -1.51 -11.26
CA ASP A 350 2.95 -2.87 -11.72
C ASP A 350 1.47 -3.11 -12.12
N ASP A 351 1.24 -3.95 -13.12
CA ASP A 351 -0.05 -4.20 -13.76
C ASP A 351 -1.06 -4.80 -12.78
N MET A 352 -0.62 -5.67 -11.86
CA MET A 352 -1.42 -6.18 -10.75
C MET A 352 -2.03 -5.05 -9.90
N VAL A 353 -1.22 -4.05 -9.54
CA VAL A 353 -1.66 -2.91 -8.71
C VAL A 353 -2.67 -2.05 -9.45
N GLU A 354 -2.37 -1.76 -10.70
CA GLU A 354 -3.21 -0.93 -11.55
C GLU A 354 -4.55 -1.60 -11.83
N THR A 355 -4.54 -2.90 -12.12
CA THR A 355 -5.72 -3.73 -12.26
C THR A 355 -6.55 -3.77 -10.97
N ALA A 356 -5.91 -3.95 -9.81
CA ALA A 356 -6.60 -3.97 -8.51
C ALA A 356 -7.25 -2.64 -8.13
N LEU A 357 -6.73 -1.51 -8.63
CA LEU A 357 -7.19 -0.17 -8.31
C LEU A 357 -8.10 0.46 -9.37
N THR A 358 -8.12 -0.10 -10.59
CA THR A 358 -8.99 0.32 -11.67
C THR A 358 -10.46 0.14 -11.29
N PRO A 359 -11.29 1.19 -11.32
CA PRO A 359 -12.71 1.07 -11.02
C PRO A 359 -13.43 0.21 -12.06
N THR A 360 -14.25 -0.74 -11.60
CA THR A 360 -15.03 -1.63 -12.46
C THR A 360 -15.77 -0.87 -13.58
N GLY A 361 -15.59 -1.30 -14.82
CA GLY A 361 -16.19 -0.68 -16.00
C GLY A 361 -15.44 0.54 -16.54
N SER A 362 -14.27 0.86 -16.00
CA SER A 362 -13.33 1.84 -16.57
C SER A 362 -12.34 1.14 -17.51
N ALA A 363 -11.70 1.90 -18.40
CA ALA A 363 -10.54 1.41 -19.14
C ALA A 363 -9.41 1.06 -18.17
N SER A 364 -8.65 0.00 -18.49
CA SER A 364 -7.50 -0.43 -17.69
C SER A 364 -6.52 0.71 -17.46
N TRP A 365 -5.96 0.78 -16.27
CA TRP A 365 -4.90 1.73 -15.95
C TRP A 365 -3.55 1.21 -16.43
N ALA A 366 -3.30 -0.10 -16.34
CA ALA A 366 -2.15 -0.86 -16.86
C ALA A 366 -1.80 -0.67 -18.35
N LEU A 367 -2.66 0.02 -19.10
CA LEU A 367 -2.53 0.21 -20.56
C LEU A 367 -2.52 1.69 -20.96
N ASP A 368 -2.42 2.60 -20.00
CA ASP A 368 -2.49 4.04 -20.20
C ASP A 368 -1.52 4.77 -19.27
N VAL A 369 -0.31 5.03 -19.79
CA VAL A 369 0.80 5.73 -19.12
C VAL A 369 0.44 7.08 -18.45
N ALA A 370 -0.74 7.63 -18.76
CA ALA A 370 -1.26 8.83 -18.12
C ALA A 370 -2.16 8.54 -16.89
N LYS A 371 -2.33 7.28 -16.48
CA LYS A 371 -3.29 6.83 -15.46
C LYS A 371 -2.71 6.00 -14.31
N THR A 372 -1.46 6.24 -13.91
CA THR A 372 -0.94 5.81 -12.60
C THR A 372 -1.91 5.92 -11.39
N PRO A 373 -1.85 4.99 -10.42
CA PRO A 373 -2.60 5.08 -9.17
C PRO A 373 -2.40 6.43 -8.44
N HIS A 374 -1.16 6.95 -8.46
CA HIS A 374 -0.83 8.23 -7.83
C HIS A 374 -1.53 9.42 -8.48
N ASN A 375 -1.57 9.51 -9.81
CA ASN A 375 -2.24 10.62 -10.49
C ASN A 375 -3.78 10.53 -10.35
N GLN A 376 -4.30 9.32 -10.08
CA GLN A 376 -5.69 9.08 -9.69
C GLN A 376 -5.96 9.32 -8.19
N GLY A 377 -4.99 9.83 -7.44
CA GLY A 377 -5.14 10.20 -6.04
C GLY A 377 -5.06 9.03 -5.05
N LYS A 378 -4.63 7.84 -5.51
CA LYS A 378 -4.53 6.63 -4.69
C LYS A 378 -3.20 6.60 -3.96
N PHE A 379 -3.23 6.24 -2.69
CA PHE A 379 -2.05 6.03 -1.85
C PHE A 379 -2.18 4.64 -1.26
N TYR A 380 -1.25 3.74 -1.57
CA TYR A 380 -1.44 2.32 -1.30
C TYR A 380 -0.18 1.65 -0.73
N PHE A 381 -0.39 0.46 -0.20
CA PHE A 381 0.64 -0.51 0.19
C PHE A 381 0.21 -1.90 -0.30
N ILE A 382 1.17 -2.70 -0.74
CA ILE A 382 1.02 -4.13 -1.02
C ILE A 382 1.33 -4.90 0.28
N GLU A 383 0.43 -5.78 0.68
CA GLU A 383 0.38 -6.45 1.98
C GLU A 383 0.37 -7.99 1.82
N PRO A 384 1.51 -8.57 1.41
CA PRO A 384 1.62 -10.02 1.23
C PRO A 384 1.39 -10.75 2.56
N TRP A 385 0.67 -11.87 2.51
CA TRP A 385 0.31 -12.61 3.70
C TRP A 385 1.42 -13.56 4.14
N SER A 386 1.66 -13.62 5.45
CA SER A 386 2.47 -14.69 6.05
C SER A 386 1.93 -15.04 7.44
N ALA A 387 1.93 -16.33 7.78
CA ALA A 387 1.42 -16.79 9.07
C ALA A 387 2.26 -16.30 10.26
N ASP A 388 3.57 -16.14 10.06
CA ASP A 388 4.55 -15.71 11.06
C ASP A 388 4.91 -14.20 10.98
N GLY A 389 4.40 -13.49 9.96
CA GLY A 389 4.70 -12.07 9.72
C GLY A 389 6.04 -11.81 9.05
N SER A 390 6.64 -12.82 8.41
CA SER A 390 7.89 -12.69 7.65
C SER A 390 7.74 -11.91 6.35
N ALA A 391 6.56 -11.97 5.70
CA ALA A 391 6.29 -11.23 4.46
C ALA A 391 6.19 -9.72 4.74
N ALA A 392 7.06 -8.96 4.08
CA ALA A 392 7.18 -7.52 4.30
C ALA A 392 6.22 -6.73 3.39
N PRO A 393 5.54 -5.70 3.92
CA PRO A 393 4.77 -4.79 3.09
C PRO A 393 5.65 -3.97 2.15
N SER A 394 5.13 -3.65 0.96
CA SER A 394 5.81 -2.81 -0.02
C SER A 394 4.96 -1.57 -0.38
N PRO A 395 5.51 -0.35 -0.28
CA PRO A 395 6.77 0.01 0.38
C PRO A 395 6.69 -0.11 1.92
N THR A 396 7.82 -0.20 2.60
CA THR A 396 7.85 -0.36 4.08
C THR A 396 7.42 0.88 4.86
N SER A 397 7.48 2.07 4.26
CA SER A 397 6.97 3.32 4.81
C SER A 397 6.91 4.40 3.73
N THR A 398 5.86 5.21 3.73
CA THR A 398 5.69 6.28 2.72
C THR A 398 5.29 7.60 3.36
N PRO A 399 5.92 8.73 2.98
CA PRO A 399 5.49 10.06 3.41
C PRO A 399 4.10 10.42 2.86
N LEU A 400 3.20 10.83 3.74
CA LEU A 400 1.90 11.37 3.37
C LEU A 400 1.78 12.82 3.84
N ALA A 401 1.58 13.75 2.91
CA ALA A 401 1.29 15.14 3.25
C ALA A 401 -0.18 15.25 3.69
N LEU A 402 -0.38 15.78 4.90
CA LEU A 402 -1.71 16.09 5.41
C LEU A 402 -1.85 17.59 5.64
N SER A 403 -2.98 18.14 5.24
CA SER A 403 -3.29 19.55 5.50
C SER A 403 -3.52 19.76 6.99
N THR A 404 -2.98 20.85 7.51
CA THR A 404 -3.16 21.29 8.91
C THR A 404 -4.00 22.57 9.00
N SER A 405 -4.64 22.95 7.89
CA SER A 405 -5.51 24.12 7.83
C SER A 405 -6.69 23.96 8.79
N LEU A 406 -6.99 25.05 9.50
CA LEU A 406 -8.17 25.11 10.35
C LEU A 406 -9.40 25.14 9.46
N ASN A 407 -10.02 23.99 9.28
CA ASN A 407 -11.19 23.87 8.40
C ASN A 407 -12.47 24.37 9.08
N GLN A 408 -12.55 24.31 10.42
CA GLN A 408 -13.76 24.60 11.18
C GLN A 408 -13.55 25.68 12.24
N GLY A 409 -14.35 26.75 12.17
CA GLY A 409 -14.33 27.85 13.15
C GLY A 409 -15.74 28.24 13.57
N ASP A 410 -15.88 28.71 14.81
CA ASP A 410 -17.14 29.22 15.35
C ASP A 410 -16.91 30.62 15.91
N VAL A 411 -17.51 31.64 15.30
CA VAL A 411 -17.35 33.05 15.71
C VAL A 411 -18.66 33.57 16.29
N ALA A 412 -18.64 33.94 17.57
CA ALA A 412 -19.76 34.59 18.23
C ALA A 412 -19.46 36.08 18.47
N PHE A 413 -20.28 36.96 17.89
CA PHE A 413 -20.30 38.38 18.20
C PHE A 413 -21.21 38.63 19.40
N MET A 414 -20.66 39.17 20.48
CA MET A 414 -21.38 39.49 21.71
C MET A 414 -21.37 41.00 21.92
N ILE A 415 -22.53 41.63 21.74
CA ILE A 415 -22.64 43.07 21.62
C ILE A 415 -23.35 43.64 22.84
N ASP A 416 -22.67 44.59 23.50
CA ASP A 416 -23.28 45.42 24.53
C ASP A 416 -24.37 46.30 23.92
N THR A 417 -25.57 46.22 24.49
CA THR A 417 -26.74 47.02 24.06
C THR A 417 -27.26 47.94 25.17
N THR A 418 -26.45 48.18 26.20
CA THR A 418 -26.74 49.13 27.28
C THR A 418 -26.85 50.57 26.77
N TYR A 419 -27.40 51.47 27.59
CA TYR A 419 -27.71 52.85 27.19
C TYR A 419 -26.52 53.62 26.61
N SER A 420 -25.31 53.37 27.10
CA SER A 420 -24.07 54.03 26.68
C SER A 420 -23.66 53.68 25.23
N MET A 421 -24.04 52.49 24.76
CA MET A 421 -23.78 52.00 23.39
C MET A 421 -24.75 52.61 22.35
N GLY A 422 -25.70 53.44 22.75
CA GLY A 422 -26.82 53.83 21.91
C GLY A 422 -26.52 54.75 20.73
N ASP A 423 -25.37 55.40 20.71
CA ASP A 423 -24.95 56.29 19.62
C ASP A 423 -24.10 55.58 18.56
N ILE A 424 -23.77 54.30 18.75
CA ILE A 424 -22.87 53.50 17.89
C ILE A 424 -23.44 52.13 17.50
N GLU A 425 -24.58 51.72 18.08
CA GLU A 425 -25.21 50.42 17.81
C GLU A 425 -25.46 50.18 16.30
N ALA A 426 -25.95 51.19 15.58
CA ALA A 426 -26.27 51.08 14.15
C ALA A 426 -25.02 50.93 13.26
N GLU A 427 -23.96 51.67 13.59
CA GLU A 427 -22.66 51.64 12.92
C GLU A 427 -21.94 50.31 13.19
N LEU A 428 -22.02 49.81 14.43
CA LEU A 428 -21.48 48.52 14.83
C LEU A 428 -22.22 47.37 14.13
N ALA A 429 -23.56 47.42 14.08
CA ALA A 429 -24.39 46.48 13.33
C ALA A 429 -24.01 46.43 11.84
N SER A 430 -23.83 47.60 11.21
CA SER A 430 -23.41 47.70 9.80
C SER A 430 -21.99 47.17 9.56
N SER A 431 -21.08 47.44 10.49
CA SER A 431 -19.71 46.93 10.45
C SER A 431 -19.66 45.41 10.59
N ILE A 432 -20.40 44.82 11.53
CA ILE A 432 -20.50 43.37 11.72
C ILE A 432 -21.10 42.70 10.48
N ALA A 433 -22.15 43.28 9.89
CA ALA A 433 -22.74 42.79 8.66
C ALA A 433 -21.75 42.77 7.48
N THR A 434 -20.73 43.65 7.49
CA THR A 434 -19.64 43.66 6.50
C THR A 434 -18.52 42.67 6.84
N ILE A 435 -18.25 42.42 8.14
CA ILE A 435 -17.22 41.48 8.62
C ILE A 435 -17.63 40.03 8.33
N ILE A 436 -18.90 39.68 8.59
CA ILE A 436 -19.44 38.31 8.42
C ILE A 436 -19.07 37.66 7.07
N PRO A 437 -19.41 38.25 5.90
CA PRO A 437 -19.10 37.62 4.62
C PRO A 437 -17.59 37.55 4.34
N LYS A 438 -16.80 38.50 4.85
CA LYS A 438 -15.34 38.49 4.70
C LYS A 438 -14.68 37.37 5.51
N LEU A 439 -15.19 37.09 6.71
CA LEU A 439 -14.71 35.97 7.53
C LEU A 439 -15.12 34.62 6.93
N ALA A 440 -16.38 34.48 6.48
CA ALA A 440 -16.87 33.25 5.86
C ALA A 440 -16.08 32.89 4.58
N ALA A 441 -15.61 33.88 3.83
CA ALA A 441 -14.76 33.66 2.66
C ALA A 441 -13.32 33.18 2.99
N LYS A 442 -12.89 33.29 4.25
CA LYS A 442 -11.52 32.95 4.68
C LYS A 442 -11.45 31.67 5.52
N ILE A 443 -12.56 31.20 6.05
CA ILE A 443 -12.65 29.99 6.90
C ILE A 443 -13.69 29.05 6.27
N PRO A 444 -13.27 27.91 5.65
CA PRO A 444 -14.14 27.07 4.80
C PRO A 444 -15.42 26.54 5.46
N ASP A 445 -15.39 26.18 6.75
CA ASP A 445 -16.55 25.72 7.52
C ASP A 445 -16.72 26.58 8.79
N LEU A 446 -17.12 27.83 8.57
CA LEU A 446 -17.38 28.83 9.62
C LEU A 446 -18.85 28.84 10.04
N GLN A 447 -19.12 28.74 11.34
CA GLN A 447 -20.42 29.09 11.90
C GLN A 447 -20.34 30.41 12.66
N LEU A 448 -21.36 31.24 12.50
CA LEU A 448 -21.42 32.62 12.99
C LEU A 448 -22.67 32.83 13.82
N GLY A 449 -22.57 33.67 14.86
CA GLY A 449 -23.74 34.11 15.62
C GLY A 449 -23.55 35.53 16.13
N VAL A 450 -24.67 36.25 16.25
CA VAL A 450 -24.70 37.59 16.84
C VAL A 450 -25.69 37.58 17.99
N VAL A 451 -25.22 38.03 19.14
CA VAL A 451 -25.95 37.99 20.41
C VAL A 451 -25.76 39.34 21.10
N ALA A 452 -26.81 39.83 21.70
CA ALA A 452 -26.77 41.05 22.48
C ALA A 452 -26.89 40.73 23.97
N TYR A 453 -26.21 41.50 24.79
CA TYR A 453 -26.34 41.43 26.25
C TYR A 453 -26.55 42.83 26.82
N ASP A 454 -27.07 42.83 28.04
CA ASP A 454 -27.37 44.02 28.83
C ASP A 454 -26.81 43.84 30.24
N ASP A 455 -27.08 44.80 31.12
CA ASP A 455 -26.71 44.71 32.51
C ASP A 455 -27.56 43.69 33.30
N VAL A 456 -27.05 43.27 34.46
CA VAL A 456 -27.74 42.35 35.35
C VAL A 456 -29.09 42.91 35.77
N LEU A 457 -30.17 42.12 35.61
CA LEU A 457 -31.55 42.52 35.89
C LEU A 457 -31.88 42.58 37.40
N ALA A 458 -31.07 43.30 38.18
CA ALA A 458 -31.22 43.50 39.61
C ALA A 458 -30.81 44.92 40.02
N LYS A 459 -31.62 45.58 40.86
CA LYS A 459 -31.28 46.90 41.39
C LYS A 459 -30.07 46.85 42.33
N PRO A 460 -29.21 47.89 42.34
CA PRO A 460 -29.36 49.20 41.67
C PRO A 460 -28.94 49.26 40.18
N PHE A 461 -28.52 48.14 39.58
CA PHE A 461 -27.85 48.09 38.27
C PHE A 461 -28.87 48.01 37.10
N GLY A 462 -29.83 47.09 37.17
CA GLY A 462 -30.93 47.00 36.20
C GLY A 462 -32.22 47.71 36.63
N ASP A 463 -32.94 48.33 35.69
CA ASP A 463 -34.29 48.85 35.93
C ASP A 463 -35.33 47.70 36.01
N THR A 464 -36.18 47.73 37.04
CA THR A 464 -37.29 46.78 37.22
C THR A 464 -38.64 47.33 36.71
N VAL A 465 -38.67 48.53 36.12
CA VAL A 465 -39.90 49.33 35.97
C VAL A 465 -40.32 49.56 34.51
N ASN A 466 -40.73 48.50 33.78
CA ASN A 466 -41.89 48.48 32.86
C ASN A 466 -42.03 47.16 32.10
N ALA A 467 -42.56 46.13 32.76
CA ALA A 467 -42.81 44.81 32.17
C ALA A 467 -44.11 44.72 31.33
N THR A 468 -44.74 45.83 30.93
CA THR A 468 -46.09 45.80 30.33
C THR A 468 -46.19 46.27 28.87
N THR A 469 -45.13 46.84 28.28
CA THR A 469 -45.16 47.27 26.86
C THR A 469 -43.93 46.89 26.03
N LEU A 470 -42.90 46.29 26.62
CA LEU A 470 -41.75 45.72 25.90
C LEU A 470 -41.50 44.31 26.44
N GLN A 471 -41.64 43.27 25.61
CA GLN A 471 -41.30 41.87 25.94
C GLN A 471 -39.78 41.70 26.17
N ARG A 472 -39.17 42.29 27.20
CA ARG A 472 -37.70 42.21 27.37
C ARG A 472 -37.31 42.00 28.83
N ASP A 473 -37.46 40.75 29.26
CA ASP A 473 -37.11 40.22 30.59
C ASP A 473 -35.73 39.52 30.62
N SER A 474 -34.87 39.66 29.60
CA SER A 474 -33.69 38.80 29.40
C SER A 474 -32.35 39.56 29.32
N PHE A 475 -31.47 39.27 30.28
CA PHE A 475 -30.07 39.70 30.39
C PHE A 475 -29.21 39.43 29.13
N ILE A 476 -29.53 38.35 28.40
CA ILE A 476 -28.99 38.03 27.07
C ILE A 476 -30.18 37.91 26.13
N TRP A 477 -30.10 38.51 24.95
CA TRP A 477 -31.16 38.42 23.95
C TRP A 477 -30.61 38.21 22.53
N PHE A 478 -31.45 37.61 21.70
CA PHE A 478 -31.10 37.24 20.33
C PHE A 478 -31.84 38.15 19.35
N PRO A 479 -31.11 38.93 18.53
CA PRO A 479 -31.69 39.88 17.57
C PRO A 479 -32.80 39.35 16.66
N ASN A 480 -32.71 38.08 16.26
CA ASN A 480 -33.69 37.41 15.39
C ASN A 480 -34.86 36.76 16.17
N GLY A 481 -35.02 37.05 17.47
CA GLY A 481 -36.11 36.48 18.29
C GLY A 481 -35.89 35.01 18.70
N GLY A 482 -34.64 34.55 18.71
CA GLY A 482 -34.27 33.20 19.13
C GLY A 482 -34.65 32.92 20.59
N ASP A 483 -35.14 31.71 20.85
CA ASP A 483 -35.44 31.22 22.20
C ASP A 483 -34.12 30.71 22.83
N PRO A 484 -33.67 31.23 24.00
CA PRO A 484 -32.47 30.73 24.70
C PRO A 484 -32.51 29.22 24.97
N THR A 485 -33.70 28.60 24.94
CA THR A 485 -33.93 27.18 25.15
C THR A 485 -34.09 26.36 23.86
N LYS A 486 -34.14 26.96 22.65
CA LYS A 486 -34.38 26.24 21.37
C LYS A 486 -33.56 26.82 20.18
N GLY A 487 -32.79 25.95 19.48
CA GLY A 487 -32.19 26.22 18.15
C GLY A 487 -30.66 26.44 18.08
N SER A 488 -29.99 26.11 16.97
CA SER A 488 -28.54 26.41 16.82
C SER A 488 -28.32 27.93 16.72
N PHE A 489 -27.63 28.54 17.69
CA PHE A 489 -27.39 30.00 17.71
C PHE A 489 -26.26 30.43 16.78
N LEU A 490 -25.29 29.54 16.59
CA LEU A 490 -24.31 29.63 15.52
C LEU A 490 -24.89 28.96 14.27
N THR A 491 -24.76 29.65 13.14
CA THR A 491 -25.31 29.24 11.84
C THR A 491 -24.26 29.34 10.75
N ALA A 492 -24.30 28.43 9.78
CA ALA A 492 -23.50 28.52 8.56
C ALA A 492 -24.09 29.53 7.54
N SER A 493 -25.34 29.98 7.74
CA SER A 493 -25.98 30.98 6.88
C SER A 493 -25.43 32.37 7.20
N THR A 494 -24.63 32.92 6.28
CA THR A 494 -24.17 34.32 6.39
C THR A 494 -25.34 35.29 6.38
N THR A 495 -26.43 34.95 5.67
CA THR A 495 -27.65 35.76 5.62
C THR A 495 -28.30 35.86 7.00
N ASP A 496 -28.48 34.74 7.69
CA ASP A 496 -29.10 34.70 9.02
C ASP A 496 -28.25 35.47 10.05
N ALA A 497 -26.93 35.31 9.97
CA ALA A 497 -25.98 36.04 10.81
C ALA A 497 -25.98 37.55 10.53
N ILE A 498 -26.06 37.96 9.25
CA ILE A 498 -26.18 39.37 8.85
C ILE A 498 -27.51 39.95 9.34
N ASP A 499 -28.60 39.21 9.23
CA ASP A 499 -29.91 39.66 9.69
C ASP A 499 -29.94 39.76 11.22
N ALA A 500 -29.25 38.86 11.93
CA ALA A 500 -29.02 39.00 13.37
C ALA A 500 -28.23 40.28 13.69
N ALA A 501 -27.19 40.61 12.92
CA ALA A 501 -26.46 41.87 13.10
C ALA A 501 -27.37 43.10 12.88
N LYS A 502 -28.18 43.11 11.82
CA LYS A 502 -29.14 44.20 11.55
C LYS A 502 -30.27 44.30 12.59
N GLY A 503 -30.56 43.20 13.28
CA GLY A 503 -31.55 43.13 14.35
C GLY A 503 -31.09 43.79 15.66
N LEU A 504 -29.82 44.20 15.77
CA LEU A 504 -29.34 45.09 16.83
C LEU A 504 -29.97 46.47 16.62
N ASN A 505 -31.13 46.68 17.23
CA ASN A 505 -31.96 47.86 17.01
C ASN A 505 -32.47 48.51 18.29
N LYS A 506 -31.94 48.12 19.45
CA LYS A 506 -32.54 48.44 20.74
C LYS A 506 -31.52 48.54 21.86
N VAL A 507 -31.10 49.77 22.07
CA VAL A 507 -30.51 50.27 23.31
C VAL A 507 -31.51 50.16 24.48
N THR A 508 -31.15 49.46 25.53
CA THR A 508 -31.92 49.38 26.77
C THR A 508 -31.48 50.47 27.76
N PRO A 509 -32.41 51.09 28.54
CA PRO A 509 -32.04 51.95 29.65
C PRO A 509 -31.42 51.12 30.79
N GLY A 510 -30.15 50.75 30.64
CA GLY A 510 -29.30 50.20 31.71
C GLY A 510 -28.84 51.31 32.66
N GLY A 511 -28.83 51.04 33.96
CA GLY A 511 -28.53 52.01 35.01
C GLY A 511 -27.15 51.76 35.63
N THR A 512 -26.24 52.72 35.48
CA THR A 512 -24.92 52.81 36.14
C THR A 512 -23.88 51.77 35.72
N PHE A 513 -22.66 52.22 35.42
CA PHE A 513 -21.47 51.37 35.23
C PHE A 513 -21.07 50.66 36.54
N PRO A 514 -20.45 49.45 36.50
CA PRO A 514 -20.08 48.59 35.35
C PRO A 514 -21.21 47.75 34.74
N GLU A 515 -20.97 47.10 33.59
CA GLU A 515 -21.98 46.33 32.82
C GLU A 515 -21.78 44.79 32.87
N GLY A 516 -22.81 44.04 32.42
CA GLY A 516 -22.96 42.58 32.48
C GLY A 516 -22.02 41.67 31.67
N SER A 517 -20.87 42.15 31.21
CA SER A 517 -19.95 41.44 30.29
C SER A 517 -19.54 40.02 30.73
N VAL A 518 -18.98 39.87 31.94
CA VAL A 518 -18.46 38.58 32.46
C VAL A 518 -19.56 37.51 32.56
N PRO A 519 -20.73 37.78 33.18
CA PRO A 519 -21.80 36.80 33.19
C PRO A 519 -22.32 36.46 31.79
N ALA A 520 -22.38 37.41 30.84
CA ALA A 520 -22.81 37.10 29.48
C ALA A 520 -21.86 36.09 28.80
N LEU A 521 -20.54 36.36 28.85
CA LEU A 521 -19.51 35.49 28.29
C LEU A 521 -19.48 34.11 28.95
N TRP A 522 -19.68 34.05 30.27
CA TRP A 522 -19.74 32.76 30.97
C TRP A 522 -20.90 31.91 30.49
N TRP A 523 -22.09 32.48 30.36
CA TRP A 523 -23.24 31.74 29.86
C TRP A 523 -22.98 31.26 28.43
N ALA A 524 -22.41 32.10 27.58
CA ALA A 524 -22.08 31.75 26.21
C ALA A 524 -21.20 30.49 26.11
N ILE A 525 -20.21 30.36 27.02
CA ILE A 525 -19.23 29.26 27.02
C ILE A 525 -19.69 28.04 27.82
N THR A 526 -20.45 28.22 28.90
CA THR A 526 -20.85 27.11 29.80
C THR A 526 -22.28 26.64 29.57
N GLY A 527 -23.19 27.55 29.26
CA GLY A 527 -24.63 27.31 29.26
C GLY A 527 -25.23 27.20 30.66
N ASP A 528 -24.49 27.53 31.71
CA ASP A 528 -24.95 27.38 33.10
C ASP A 528 -26.05 28.39 33.43
N ALA A 529 -27.05 27.97 34.22
CA ALA A 529 -28.06 28.89 34.73
C ALA A 529 -27.43 29.96 35.63
N MET A 530 -27.97 31.17 35.57
CA MET A 530 -27.56 32.31 36.41
C MET A 530 -28.74 32.84 37.22
N SER A 531 -28.47 33.37 38.39
CA SER A 531 -29.52 33.92 39.27
C SER A 531 -29.04 35.20 39.93
N PHE A 532 -29.77 36.28 39.72
CA PHE A 532 -29.46 37.61 40.23
C PHE A 532 -30.53 38.02 41.25
N THR A 533 -30.10 38.47 42.42
CA THR A 533 -31.00 38.77 43.55
C THR A 533 -30.99 40.26 43.83
N SER A 534 -32.15 40.91 43.67
CA SER A 534 -32.34 42.33 43.97
C SER A 534 -32.55 42.54 45.47
N THR A 535 -31.67 43.31 46.12
CA THR A 535 -31.71 43.58 47.57
C THR A 535 -32.44 44.87 47.94
N THR A 536 -32.80 45.71 46.97
CA THR A 536 -33.46 47.00 47.21
C THR A 536 -35.00 46.93 47.16
N THR A 537 -35.57 45.75 46.91
CA THR A 537 -37.02 45.51 46.93
C THR A 537 -37.35 44.55 48.06
N THR A 538 -38.41 44.83 48.84
CA THR A 538 -38.93 43.92 49.86
C THR A 538 -40.30 43.38 49.44
N PRO A 539 -40.47 42.06 49.27
CA PRO A 539 -39.44 41.01 49.37
C PRO A 539 -38.42 41.05 48.21
N ALA A 540 -37.22 40.51 48.46
CA ALA A 540 -36.15 40.43 47.46
C ALA A 540 -36.62 39.60 46.25
N THR A 541 -36.45 40.14 45.05
CA THR A 541 -36.83 39.44 43.81
C THR A 541 -35.60 38.77 43.22
N VAL A 542 -35.67 37.45 43.00
CA VAL A 542 -34.65 36.69 42.28
C VAL A 542 -35.05 36.62 40.80
N LYS A 543 -34.20 37.13 39.91
CA LYS A 543 -34.33 36.99 38.45
C LYS A 543 -33.33 35.95 37.98
N THR A 544 -33.82 34.89 37.34
CA THR A 544 -32.98 33.77 36.88
C THR A 544 -32.88 33.75 35.36
N PHE A 545 -31.66 33.68 34.84
CA PHE A 545 -31.42 33.34 33.44
C PHE A 545 -31.26 31.81 33.32
N PRO A 546 -32.00 31.14 32.41
CA PRO A 546 -32.05 29.69 32.39
C PRO A 546 -30.73 29.06 31.91
N ALA A 547 -30.49 27.83 32.33
CA ALA A 547 -29.46 27.00 31.72
C ALA A 547 -29.84 26.70 30.27
N ALA A 548 -28.83 26.55 29.41
CA ALA A 548 -29.01 26.06 28.06
C ALA A 548 -29.56 24.63 28.10
N SER A 549 -30.68 24.40 27.44
CA SER A 549 -31.34 23.09 27.35
C SER A 549 -31.15 22.48 25.96
N GLY A 550 -31.10 21.15 25.88
CA GLY A 550 -31.00 20.42 24.62
C GLY A 550 -29.75 20.77 23.81
N VAL A 551 -28.60 20.96 24.48
CA VAL A 551 -27.31 21.15 23.80
C VAL A 551 -26.93 19.82 23.14
N PRO A 552 -26.73 19.77 21.81
CA PRO A 552 -26.33 18.54 21.12
C PRO A 552 -25.02 17.96 21.67
N ALA A 553 -24.86 16.63 21.59
CA ALA A 553 -23.71 15.94 22.17
C ALA A 553 -22.35 16.40 21.58
N ASP A 554 -22.35 16.89 20.34
CA ASP A 554 -21.22 17.45 19.61
C ASP A 554 -21.05 18.97 19.80
N ARG A 555 -21.85 19.60 20.67
CA ARG A 555 -21.81 21.03 20.99
C ARG A 555 -21.59 21.28 22.48
N PHE A 556 -21.21 22.52 22.84
CA PHE A 556 -21.10 22.97 24.23
C PHE A 556 -21.49 24.45 24.39
N GLY A 557 -21.72 24.88 25.63
CA GLY A 557 -22.01 26.28 25.97
C GLY A 557 -23.42 26.74 25.60
N GLY A 558 -23.78 27.94 26.08
CA GLY A 558 -25.07 28.57 25.79
C GLY A 558 -25.24 28.90 24.32
N LEU A 559 -24.16 29.25 23.62
CA LEU A 559 -24.18 29.53 22.17
C LEU A 559 -24.03 28.29 21.29
N ARG A 560 -23.90 27.09 21.88
CA ARG A 560 -23.81 25.82 21.17
C ARG A 560 -22.60 25.77 20.21
N PHE A 561 -21.42 26.11 20.72
CA PHE A 561 -20.14 25.97 20.02
C PHE A 561 -19.86 24.50 19.68
N ARG A 562 -19.34 24.25 18.49
CA ARG A 562 -18.86 22.96 18.02
C ARG A 562 -17.69 22.47 18.85
N LYS A 563 -17.81 21.26 19.39
CA LYS A 563 -16.69 20.59 20.06
C LYS A 563 -15.52 20.34 19.12
N ASN A 564 -15.74 20.32 17.80
CA ASN A 564 -14.71 20.12 16.79
C ASN A 564 -14.25 21.40 16.07
N ALA A 565 -14.82 22.58 16.35
CA ALA A 565 -14.35 23.85 15.78
C ALA A 565 -13.48 24.65 16.77
N LEU A 566 -12.77 25.66 16.26
CA LEU A 566 -12.14 26.71 17.06
C LEU A 566 -13.18 27.75 17.51
N PRO A 567 -13.45 27.89 18.83
CA PRO A 567 -14.36 28.92 19.33
C PRO A 567 -13.66 30.29 19.37
N ILE A 568 -14.25 31.30 18.76
CA ILE A 568 -13.80 32.69 18.81
C ILE A 568 -14.97 33.54 19.32
N VAL A 569 -14.72 34.31 20.37
CA VAL A 569 -15.70 35.25 20.92
C VAL A 569 -15.20 36.67 20.67
N ILE A 570 -16.00 37.46 19.96
CA ILE A 570 -15.73 38.86 19.67
C ILE A 570 -16.72 39.69 20.48
N GLN A 571 -16.23 40.39 21.49
CA GLN A 571 -17.08 41.21 22.36
C GLN A 571 -16.92 42.69 22.05
N ALA A 572 -18.03 43.43 21.98
CA ALA A 572 -18.03 44.88 21.93
C ALA A 572 -18.67 45.49 23.18
N SER A 573 -18.05 46.52 23.76
CA SER A 573 -18.56 47.32 24.89
C SER A 573 -17.80 48.63 25.01
N ASP A 574 -18.45 49.67 25.55
CA ASP A 574 -17.84 50.93 25.97
C ASP A 574 -17.62 51.01 27.49
N ALA A 575 -17.88 49.91 28.20
CA ALA A 575 -17.97 49.88 29.65
C ALA A 575 -17.04 48.87 30.34
N ASN A 576 -16.78 49.11 31.62
CA ASN A 576 -16.08 48.16 32.48
C ASN A 576 -16.95 46.93 32.71
N MET A 577 -16.31 45.78 32.96
CA MET A 577 -17.03 44.56 33.23
C MET A 577 -17.38 44.43 34.72
N HIS A 578 -18.60 43.99 35.04
CA HIS A 578 -18.88 43.44 36.36
C HIS A 578 -17.90 42.30 36.64
N ASN A 579 -17.06 42.48 37.68
CA ASN A 579 -15.96 41.61 38.06
C ASN A 579 -14.68 41.67 37.18
N GLY A 580 -14.40 42.83 36.59
CA GLY A 580 -13.15 43.16 35.89
C GLY A 580 -11.96 43.55 36.80
N LEU A 581 -10.83 43.90 36.19
CA LEU A 581 -9.58 44.37 36.82
C LEU A 581 -9.62 45.87 37.20
N THR A 582 -10.66 46.61 36.81
CA THR A 582 -10.75 48.06 37.00
C THR A 582 -11.46 48.43 38.32
N THR A 583 -10.82 49.27 39.16
CA THR A 583 -11.35 49.70 40.47
C THR A 583 -11.92 51.12 40.50
N ASN A 584 -11.78 51.89 39.42
CA ASN A 584 -12.22 53.29 39.33
C ASN A 584 -13.42 53.40 38.39
N CYS A 585 -14.64 53.34 38.95
CA CYS A 585 -15.88 53.51 38.19
C CYS A 585 -16.46 54.92 38.44
N LEU A 586 -16.95 55.56 37.38
CA LEU A 586 -17.66 56.84 37.44
C LEU A 586 -19.16 56.55 37.37
N ASP A 587 -19.97 57.22 38.17
CA ASP A 587 -21.45 57.05 38.21
C ASP A 587 -22.18 57.63 36.98
N GLY A 588 -21.48 57.78 35.86
CA GLY A 588 -21.99 58.46 34.68
C GLY A 588 -22.07 59.99 34.81
N SER A 589 -21.91 60.59 36.00
CA SER A 589 -21.84 62.05 36.16
C SER A 589 -20.41 62.62 36.09
N GLY A 590 -19.42 61.77 35.86
CA GLY A 590 -18.00 62.12 35.94
C GLY A 590 -17.46 62.20 37.38
N VAL A 591 -18.24 61.76 38.37
CA VAL A 591 -17.85 61.69 39.79
C VAL A 591 -17.47 60.24 40.14
N LEU A 592 -16.40 60.07 40.93
CA LEU A 592 -16.05 58.78 41.52
C LEU A 592 -17.20 58.33 42.42
N ALA A 593 -17.97 57.34 42.00
CA ALA A 593 -18.97 56.78 42.90
C ALA A 593 -18.25 55.97 43.99
N SER A 594 -18.45 56.40 45.23
CA SER A 594 -18.01 55.66 46.41
C SER A 594 -19.24 55.28 47.24
N PRO A 595 -19.52 53.98 47.45
CA PRO A 595 -18.83 52.83 46.87
C PRO A 595 -19.46 52.39 45.54
N CYS A 596 -18.71 52.49 44.43
CA CYS A 596 -18.83 51.51 43.35
C CYS A 596 -18.32 50.18 43.89
N GLY A 597 -19.19 49.43 44.56
CA GLY A 597 -18.92 48.03 44.78
C GLY A 597 -18.94 47.37 43.40
N PRO A 598 -17.83 46.86 42.85
CA PRO A 598 -17.98 45.70 41.97
C PRO A 598 -18.92 44.72 42.69
N ILE A 599 -19.72 43.95 41.96
CA ILE A 599 -20.23 42.72 42.56
C ILE A 599 -18.97 41.87 42.80
N GLN A 600 -18.29 42.11 43.91
CA GLN A 600 -17.40 41.13 44.49
C GLN A 600 -18.34 40.01 44.86
N TYR A 601 -18.08 38.84 44.33
CA TYR A 601 -18.69 37.61 44.80
C TYR A 601 -17.72 37.08 45.87
N PRO A 602 -17.75 37.56 47.14
CA PRO A 602 -16.87 37.05 48.16
C PRO A 602 -17.25 35.59 48.43
N ASP A 603 -16.23 34.73 48.46
CA ASP A 603 -16.38 33.28 48.55
C ASP A 603 -16.99 32.80 49.90
N ALA A 604 -17.27 33.71 50.84
CA ALA A 604 -17.45 33.39 52.27
C ALA A 604 -18.72 33.95 52.94
N ALA A 605 -19.69 34.53 52.22
CA ALA A 605 -20.90 35.06 52.88
C ALA A 605 -22.14 34.21 52.61
N ALA A 606 -22.93 33.93 53.65
CA ALA A 606 -24.16 33.11 53.59
C ALA A 606 -25.28 33.68 52.69
N TRP A 607 -25.12 34.90 52.15
CA TRP A 607 -25.99 35.44 51.10
C TRP A 607 -25.57 35.01 49.68
N ALA A 608 -24.31 34.60 49.47
CA ALA A 608 -23.77 34.10 48.19
C ALA A 608 -24.30 32.72 47.78
N SER A 609 -25.01 32.01 48.68
CA SER A 609 -25.78 30.81 48.30
C SER A 609 -27.17 31.15 47.71
N SER A 610 -27.58 32.42 47.77
CA SER A 610 -28.89 32.90 47.30
C SER A 610 -28.81 33.92 46.16
N ILE A 611 -27.60 34.32 45.76
CA ILE A 611 -27.30 35.01 44.49
C ILE A 611 -26.44 34.03 43.72
N GLY A 612 -26.97 33.43 42.65
CA GLY A 612 -26.23 32.44 41.86
C GLY A 612 -24.91 33.03 41.39
N ARG A 613 -23.81 32.28 41.57
CA ARG A 613 -22.44 32.69 41.21
C ARG A 613 -22.41 33.25 39.78
N ALA A 614 -22.33 34.56 39.62
CA ALA A 614 -21.65 35.08 38.43
C ALA A 614 -20.13 34.94 38.69
N PRO A 615 -19.37 34.45 37.71
CA PRO A 615 -17.97 34.02 37.89
C PRO A 615 -17.02 35.22 38.00
N LYS A 616 -15.78 34.97 38.45
CA LYS A 616 -14.67 35.92 38.32
C LYS A 616 -14.15 35.98 36.90
N ILE A 617 -13.66 37.15 36.48
CA ILE A 617 -12.98 37.27 35.17
C ILE A 617 -11.82 36.29 35.06
N ALA A 618 -11.16 35.94 36.18
CA ALA A 618 -10.17 34.88 36.25
C ALA A 618 -10.76 33.48 36.00
N ASP A 619 -11.93 33.16 36.57
CA ASP A 619 -12.62 31.89 36.33
C ASP A 619 -13.10 31.80 34.87
N LEU A 620 -13.63 32.90 34.33
CA LEU A 620 -14.00 33.01 32.92
C LEU A 620 -12.79 32.81 32.01
N ALA A 621 -11.66 33.45 32.30
CA ALA A 621 -10.42 33.27 31.55
C ALA A 621 -9.95 31.81 31.56
N ALA A 622 -9.91 31.18 32.74
CA ALA A 622 -9.57 29.76 32.88
C ALA A 622 -10.54 28.88 32.08
N LYS A 623 -11.83 29.20 32.08
CA LYS A 623 -12.84 28.46 31.32
C LYS A 623 -12.67 28.62 29.81
N LEU A 624 -12.47 29.84 29.32
CA LEU A 624 -12.17 30.12 27.90
C LEU A 624 -10.94 29.33 27.43
N VAL A 625 -9.86 29.33 28.22
CA VAL A 625 -8.65 28.56 27.94
C VAL A 625 -8.95 27.06 27.91
N SER A 626 -9.73 26.55 28.88
CA SER A 626 -10.04 25.12 28.97
C SER A 626 -10.78 24.58 27.74
N VAL A 627 -11.63 25.39 27.10
CA VAL A 627 -12.37 25.00 25.89
C VAL A 627 -11.64 25.38 24.60
N GLY A 628 -10.41 25.91 24.71
CA GLY A 628 -9.60 26.35 23.59
C GLY A 628 -10.11 27.61 22.88
N ALA A 629 -10.98 28.41 23.53
CA ALA A 629 -11.54 29.62 22.93
C ALA A 629 -10.50 30.73 22.74
N ARG A 630 -10.76 31.64 21.80
CA ARG A 630 -10.03 32.89 21.61
C ARG A 630 -10.94 34.08 21.84
N TYR A 631 -10.50 35.04 22.64
CA TYR A 631 -11.26 36.24 22.97
C TYR A 631 -10.69 37.46 22.22
N ILE A 632 -11.56 38.19 21.53
CA ILE A 632 -11.23 39.43 20.83
C ILE A 632 -12.12 40.54 21.38
N GLY A 633 -11.51 41.67 21.74
CA GLY A 633 -12.21 42.83 22.28
C GLY A 633 -12.42 43.93 21.24
N ILE A 634 -13.55 44.63 21.32
CA ILE A 634 -13.84 45.87 20.62
C ILE A 634 -14.24 46.89 21.70
N SER A 635 -13.29 47.71 22.12
CA SER A 635 -13.51 48.77 23.09
C SER A 635 -14.00 50.03 22.40
N VAL A 636 -15.22 50.47 22.71
CA VAL A 636 -15.86 51.60 22.05
C VAL A 636 -15.70 52.88 22.88
N HIS A 637 -15.42 54.03 22.24
CA HIS A 637 -15.11 55.28 22.94
C HIS A 637 -15.40 56.57 22.18
N GLY A 638 -15.74 57.64 22.92
CA GLY A 638 -16.15 58.98 22.45
C GLY A 638 -15.00 59.85 21.98
N THR A 639 -15.22 60.64 20.92
CA THR A 639 -14.52 61.91 20.77
C THR A 639 -15.17 62.89 21.74
N GLY A 640 -14.40 63.38 22.72
CA GLY A 640 -14.90 64.33 23.71
C GLY A 640 -15.42 65.60 23.03
N GLY A 641 -16.71 65.63 22.72
CA GLY A 641 -17.39 66.71 22.01
C GLY A 641 -18.71 67.03 22.71
N THR A 642 -18.96 68.32 22.91
CA THR A 642 -19.98 68.92 23.79
C THR A 642 -21.44 68.79 23.29
N GLY A 643 -21.83 67.67 22.67
CA GLY A 643 -23.17 67.47 22.09
C GLY A 643 -23.89 66.27 22.72
N THR A 644 -25.07 66.53 23.28
CA THR A 644 -26.09 65.56 23.75
C THR A 644 -25.58 64.37 24.59
N GLY A 645 -25.23 64.62 25.86
CA GLY A 645 -25.51 63.75 27.02
C GLY A 645 -25.02 62.29 27.13
N ARG A 646 -24.64 61.61 26.05
CA ARG A 646 -24.26 60.18 26.03
C ARG A 646 -22.74 59.98 25.88
N SER A 647 -22.07 60.81 25.08
CA SER A 647 -20.60 60.80 24.85
C SER A 647 -19.74 61.29 26.04
N SER A 648 -20.35 61.77 27.14
CA SER A 648 -19.63 62.36 28.29
C SER A 648 -19.14 61.34 29.33
N MET A 649 -19.45 60.04 29.19
CA MET A 649 -19.19 59.02 30.22
C MET A 649 -17.92 58.18 29.97
N VAL A 650 -17.10 58.57 29.00
CA VAL A 650 -15.90 57.82 28.58
C VAL A 650 -14.79 57.98 29.62
N ASN A 651 -14.50 56.92 30.38
CA ASN A 651 -13.47 56.95 31.42
C ASN A 651 -12.13 56.45 30.87
N ARG A 652 -11.13 57.34 30.82
CA ARG A 652 -9.73 56.96 30.56
C ARG A 652 -9.04 56.60 31.87
N THR A 653 -7.98 55.81 31.77
CA THR A 653 -7.05 55.61 32.89
C THR A 653 -6.54 56.94 33.42
N THR A 654 -6.12 56.98 34.68
CA THR A 654 -5.52 58.17 35.30
C THR A 654 -4.27 58.67 34.59
N ASP A 655 -3.59 57.81 33.83
CA ASP A 655 -2.44 58.16 32.98
C ASP A 655 -2.84 58.51 31.52
N GLY A 656 -4.13 58.42 31.16
CA GLY A 656 -4.66 58.74 29.84
C GLY A 656 -4.35 57.72 28.74
N SER A 657 -3.71 56.59 29.07
CA SER A 657 -3.19 55.61 28.10
C SER A 657 -4.25 54.68 27.53
N TYR A 658 -5.28 54.30 28.31
CA TYR A 658 -6.30 53.33 27.91
C TYR A 658 -7.72 53.79 28.24
N TYR A 659 -8.71 53.26 27.53
CA TYR A 659 -10.10 53.25 28.00
C TYR A 659 -10.27 52.12 29.02
N GLN A 660 -11.11 52.34 30.04
CA GLN A 660 -11.21 51.39 31.15
C GLN A 660 -11.78 50.02 30.71
N ALA A 661 -12.71 49.99 29.74
CA ALA A 661 -13.19 48.76 29.10
C ALA A 661 -12.05 47.95 28.46
N SER A 662 -11.12 48.62 27.76
CA SER A 662 -10.00 47.95 27.08
C SER A 662 -9.13 47.11 28.03
N LYS A 663 -9.03 47.44 29.33
CA LYS A 663 -8.17 46.69 30.27
C LYS A 663 -8.69 45.28 30.56
N ASP A 664 -9.99 45.15 30.78
CA ASP A 664 -10.62 43.87 31.05
C ASP A 664 -10.55 42.97 29.80
N MET A 665 -10.74 43.60 28.63
CA MET A 665 -10.59 42.94 27.32
C MET A 665 -9.15 42.50 27.04
N LEU A 666 -8.15 43.32 27.37
CA LEU A 666 -6.73 43.00 27.19
C LEU A 666 -6.34 41.78 28.02
N TYR A 667 -6.78 41.73 29.28
CA TYR A 667 -6.57 40.57 30.13
C TYR A 667 -7.13 39.29 29.49
N LEU A 668 -8.39 39.29 29.04
CA LEU A 668 -9.00 38.11 28.41
C LEU A 668 -8.32 37.73 27.09
N ALA A 669 -7.91 38.71 26.27
CA ALA A 669 -7.17 38.46 25.04
C ALA A 669 -5.80 37.82 25.30
N GLU A 670 -5.07 38.29 26.32
CA GLU A 670 -3.79 37.71 26.76
C GLU A 670 -3.96 36.29 27.30
N GLN A 671 -4.93 36.08 28.20
CA GLN A 671 -5.17 34.75 28.80
C GLN A 671 -5.54 33.71 27.75
N THR A 672 -6.36 34.10 26.76
CA THR A 672 -6.76 33.20 25.67
C THR A 672 -5.73 33.13 24.53
N LYS A 673 -4.61 33.84 24.62
CA LYS A 673 -3.59 33.95 23.56
C LYS A 673 -4.14 34.44 22.22
N ALA A 674 -5.12 35.35 22.26
CA ALA A 674 -5.63 36.05 21.09
C ALA A 674 -4.70 37.22 20.72
N MET A 675 -3.47 36.90 20.33
CA MET A 675 -2.40 37.87 20.08
C MET A 675 -1.72 37.58 18.74
N VAL A 676 -1.30 38.62 18.01
CA VAL A 676 -0.66 38.51 16.68
C VAL A 676 0.58 39.40 16.60
N ALA A 677 1.50 39.12 15.66
CA ALA A 677 2.68 39.97 15.49
C ALA A 677 2.30 41.40 15.05
N PRO A 678 2.98 42.47 15.51
CA PRO A 678 2.68 43.84 15.09
C PRO A 678 2.68 44.06 13.56
N SER A 679 3.53 43.31 12.84
CA SER A 679 3.67 43.40 11.38
C SER A 679 2.41 43.02 10.61
N VAL A 680 1.61 42.06 11.10
CA VAL A 680 0.38 41.62 10.41
C VAL A 680 -0.75 42.64 10.49
N LEU A 681 -0.63 43.63 11.38
CA LEU A 681 -1.58 44.73 11.57
C LEU A 681 -1.11 46.01 10.84
N GLY A 682 0.06 45.99 10.23
CA GLY A 682 0.67 47.15 9.56
C GLY A 682 1.50 48.07 10.49
N GLY A 683 1.85 47.60 11.69
CA GLY A 683 2.64 48.33 12.70
C GLY A 683 4.15 48.08 12.66
N THR A 684 4.91 48.79 13.51
CA THR A 684 6.37 48.56 13.75
C THR A 684 6.60 47.72 15.01
N THR A 685 7.83 47.26 15.26
CA THR A 685 8.18 46.16 16.21
C THR A 685 7.77 46.34 17.68
N THR A 686 7.32 47.51 18.13
CA THR A 686 6.97 47.78 19.54
C THR A 686 5.61 48.45 19.76
N ASP A 687 4.88 48.79 18.69
CA ASP A 687 3.63 49.55 18.80
C ASP A 687 2.54 48.84 18.00
N CYS A 688 1.54 48.32 18.71
CA CYS A 688 0.41 47.62 18.13
C CYS A 688 -0.53 48.64 17.51
N LYS A 689 -0.14 49.23 16.37
CA LYS A 689 -0.99 50.16 15.60
C LYS A 689 -1.45 49.48 14.33
N THR A 690 -2.70 49.71 13.97
CA THR A 690 -3.20 49.35 12.64
C THR A 690 -2.74 50.42 11.64
N SER A 691 -2.61 50.06 10.36
CA SER A 691 -2.35 51.03 9.29
C SER A 691 -3.54 51.96 8.98
N ASN A 692 -4.68 51.79 9.69
CA ASN A 692 -5.89 52.57 9.51
C ASN A 692 -6.05 53.60 10.65
N PRO A 693 -6.07 54.92 10.37
CA PRO A 693 -6.10 55.95 11.40
C PRO A 693 -7.37 56.01 12.27
N THR A 694 -8.46 55.29 11.92
CA THR A 694 -9.75 55.37 12.63
C THR A 694 -10.08 54.16 13.53
N ALA A 695 -9.43 53.02 13.36
CA ALA A 695 -9.56 51.85 14.24
C ALA A 695 -8.19 51.47 14.80
N THR A 696 -7.75 52.20 15.83
CA THR A 696 -6.44 52.00 16.43
C THR A 696 -6.49 50.89 17.46
N LEU A 697 -5.52 49.99 17.42
CA LEU A 697 -5.09 49.27 18.60
C LEU A 697 -4.25 50.29 19.43
N LYS A 698 -4.60 50.60 20.68
CA LYS A 698 -3.79 51.46 21.57
C LYS A 698 -3.18 50.69 22.73
N ASN A 699 -2.77 49.45 22.47
CA ASN A 699 -2.11 48.59 23.45
C ASN A 699 -0.64 48.37 23.18
N ALA A 700 0.13 48.17 24.26
CA ALA A 700 1.52 47.76 24.15
C ALA A 700 1.62 46.30 23.72
N ALA A 701 2.69 45.95 22.99
CA ALA A 701 2.99 44.56 22.72
C ALA A 701 3.40 43.83 24.01
N VAL A 702 2.79 42.68 24.28
CA VAL A 702 3.13 41.80 25.40
C VAL A 702 4.01 40.68 24.86
N SER A 703 5.24 40.61 25.35
CA SER A 703 6.25 39.64 24.86
C SER A 703 6.45 39.68 23.33
N GLY A 704 6.30 40.87 22.72
CA GLY A 704 6.46 41.07 21.27
C GLY A 704 5.23 40.75 20.41
N LEU A 705 4.09 40.40 21.02
CA LEU A 705 2.81 40.17 20.33
C LEU A 705 1.76 41.21 20.74
N CYS A 706 0.85 41.51 19.83
CA CYS A 706 -0.25 42.45 19.99
C CYS A 706 -1.55 41.73 20.34
N PRO A 707 -2.11 41.92 21.55
CA PRO A 707 -3.44 41.47 21.87
C PRO A 707 -4.49 42.09 20.95
N LEU A 708 -5.44 41.28 20.48
CA LEU A 708 -6.51 41.72 19.57
C LEU A 708 -7.65 42.40 20.35
N VAL A 709 -7.40 43.63 20.78
CA VAL A 709 -8.38 44.51 21.42
C VAL A 709 -8.44 45.83 20.66
N PHE A 710 -9.42 45.95 19.77
CA PHE A 710 -9.60 47.11 18.88
C PHE A 710 -10.25 48.28 19.62
N ASP A 711 -9.70 49.49 19.48
CA ASP A 711 -10.37 50.71 19.96
C ASP A 711 -11.15 51.37 18.81
N LEU A 712 -12.45 51.59 19.03
CA LEU A 712 -13.38 52.15 18.04
C LEU A 712 -13.92 53.51 18.50
N SER A 713 -13.85 54.54 17.64
CA SER A 713 -14.53 55.83 17.85
C SER A 713 -16.03 55.75 17.52
N TYR A 714 -16.88 56.58 18.16
CA TYR A 714 -18.35 56.61 17.91
C TYR A 714 -18.77 56.98 16.46
N ASP A 715 -17.83 57.27 15.55
CA ASP A 715 -18.14 57.46 14.12
C ASP A 715 -18.13 56.14 13.32
N GLY A 716 -17.79 55.01 13.96
CA GLY A 716 -17.86 53.66 13.39
C GLY A 716 -16.88 53.38 12.24
N ALA A 717 -16.02 54.33 11.88
CA ALA A 717 -15.17 54.22 10.70
C ALA A 717 -13.97 53.27 10.94
N GLY A 718 -13.74 52.33 10.03
CA GLY A 718 -12.50 51.54 9.96
C GLY A 718 -12.45 50.21 10.74
N LEU A 719 -13.55 49.81 11.40
CA LEU A 719 -13.63 48.54 12.14
C LEU A 719 -13.54 47.30 11.24
N SER A 720 -14.13 47.35 10.04
CA SER A 720 -14.39 46.15 9.23
C SER A 720 -13.12 45.47 8.72
N ASP A 721 -12.16 46.21 8.14
CA ASP A 721 -10.92 45.60 7.63
C ASP A 721 -9.93 45.25 8.75
N ALA A 722 -9.89 46.05 9.83
CA ALA A 722 -8.98 45.80 10.96
C ALA A 722 -9.36 44.52 11.73
N VAL A 723 -10.65 44.32 12.03
CA VAL A 723 -11.14 43.11 12.71
C VAL A 723 -10.98 41.89 11.81
N VAL A 724 -11.31 42.00 10.52
CA VAL A 724 -11.10 40.88 9.58
C VAL A 724 -9.63 40.50 9.50
N ASN A 725 -8.72 41.48 9.32
CA ASN A 725 -7.29 41.21 9.26
C ASN A 725 -6.74 40.62 10.56
N GLY A 726 -7.19 41.12 11.72
CA GLY A 726 -6.80 40.58 13.01
C GLY A 726 -7.32 39.16 13.26
N VAL A 727 -8.58 38.87 12.94
CA VAL A 727 -9.14 37.50 13.06
C VAL A 727 -8.45 36.54 12.11
N VAL A 728 -8.23 36.91 10.85
CA VAL A 728 -7.50 36.08 9.88
C VAL A 728 -6.05 35.86 10.32
N ALA A 729 -5.37 36.90 10.79
CA ALA A 729 -4.01 36.77 11.31
C ALA A 729 -3.96 35.90 12.56
N LEU A 730 -4.96 35.97 13.44
CA LEU A 730 -5.08 35.10 14.60
C LEU A 730 -5.24 33.65 14.16
N VAL A 731 -6.18 33.36 13.27
CA VAL A 731 -6.40 31.99 12.76
C VAL A 731 -5.12 31.40 12.16
N ASN A 732 -4.33 32.22 11.45
CA ASN A 732 -3.05 31.81 10.90
C ASN A 732 -1.90 31.72 11.92
N ALA A 733 -2.00 32.42 13.06
CA ALA A 733 -0.98 32.46 14.10
C ALA A 733 -1.23 31.45 15.23
N ILE A 734 -2.45 30.91 15.36
CA ILE A 734 -2.75 29.94 16.42
C ILE A 734 -1.93 28.69 16.17
N LYS A 735 -1.17 28.31 17.20
CA LYS A 735 -0.43 27.07 17.23
C LYS A 735 -1.29 25.96 17.84
N PHE A 736 -1.23 24.78 17.25
CA PHE A 736 -1.92 23.59 17.76
C PHE A 736 -0.94 22.43 17.85
N ASP A 737 -1.14 21.56 18.84
CA ASP A 737 -0.50 20.26 18.84
C ASP A 737 -1.29 19.36 17.89
N VAL A 738 -0.65 18.71 16.93
CA VAL A 738 -1.31 17.96 15.86
C VAL A 738 -0.87 16.51 15.86
N HIS A 739 -1.84 15.59 15.80
CA HIS A 739 -1.63 14.16 15.56
C HIS A 739 -2.48 13.71 14.38
N VAL A 740 -2.25 12.49 13.90
CA VAL A 740 -3.09 11.85 12.88
C VAL A 740 -3.89 10.73 13.51
N LYS A 741 -5.16 10.65 13.14
CA LYS A 741 -6.05 9.57 13.52
C LYS A 741 -6.43 8.75 12.29
N ALA A 742 -6.18 7.45 12.36
CA ALA A 742 -6.67 6.48 11.38
C ALA A 742 -8.07 5.97 11.78
N THR A 743 -8.99 5.99 10.82
CA THR A 743 -10.35 5.44 10.96
C THR A 743 -10.57 4.37 9.90
N PRO A 744 -10.94 3.13 10.29
CA PRO A 744 -11.14 2.05 9.33
C PRO A 744 -12.38 2.28 8.47
N VAL A 745 -12.30 1.94 7.19
CA VAL A 745 -13.49 1.68 6.35
C VAL A 745 -13.72 0.18 6.42
N MET A 746 -14.75 -0.23 7.17
CA MET A 746 -15.01 -1.65 7.43
C MET A 746 -15.38 -2.37 6.12
N SER A 747 -14.62 -3.42 5.78
CA SER A 747 -14.94 -4.37 4.71
C SER A 747 -15.18 -5.73 5.36
N GLY A 748 -16.45 -6.14 5.42
CA GLY A 748 -16.86 -7.32 6.20
C GLY A 748 -16.50 -7.19 7.68
N THR A 749 -15.72 -8.14 8.20
CA THR A 749 -15.26 -8.18 9.60
C THR A 749 -13.86 -7.63 9.81
N VAL A 750 -13.14 -7.27 8.73
CA VAL A 750 -11.75 -6.81 8.80
C VAL A 750 -11.72 -5.33 9.18
N ASP A 751 -10.92 -5.02 10.20
CA ASP A 751 -10.56 -3.66 10.58
C ASP A 751 -9.17 -3.34 10.01
N PRO A 752 -9.08 -2.64 8.86
CA PRO A 752 -7.81 -2.43 8.17
C PRO A 752 -6.77 -1.67 8.98
N VAL A 753 -7.21 -0.82 9.92
CA VAL A 753 -6.28 -0.08 10.78
C VAL A 753 -5.58 -1.03 11.76
N ASN A 754 -6.29 -2.03 12.29
CA ASN A 754 -5.68 -3.02 13.18
C ASN A 754 -4.91 -4.10 12.41
N ALA A 755 -5.37 -4.44 11.21
CA ALA A 755 -4.78 -5.50 10.40
C ALA A 755 -3.44 -5.06 9.79
N PHE A 756 -3.39 -3.85 9.21
CA PHE A 756 -2.32 -3.46 8.28
C PHE A 756 -1.54 -2.21 8.71
N LEU A 757 -1.98 -1.44 9.70
CA LEU A 757 -1.30 -0.18 10.04
C LEU A 757 -0.51 -0.31 11.35
N SER A 758 0.80 -0.09 11.28
CA SER A 758 1.68 -0.10 12.45
C SER A 758 1.63 1.24 13.18
N ASN A 759 1.96 2.33 12.48
CA ASN A 759 1.99 3.67 13.04
C ASN A 759 1.87 4.75 11.96
N VAL A 760 1.55 5.97 12.41
CA VAL A 760 1.56 7.18 11.58
C VAL A 760 2.33 8.25 12.34
N LEU A 761 3.58 8.49 11.96
CA LEU A 761 4.52 9.30 12.73
C LEU A 761 4.90 10.59 12.00
N PRO A 762 5.02 11.72 12.71
CA PRO A 762 5.54 12.95 12.13
C PRO A 762 6.93 12.77 11.51
N MET A 763 7.20 13.49 10.42
CA MET A 763 8.51 13.50 9.76
C MET A 763 9.24 14.86 9.93
N PRO A 764 10.08 15.03 10.97
CA PRO A 764 10.83 16.27 11.20
C PRO A 764 11.71 16.71 10.01
N ALA A 765 12.24 15.74 9.26
CA ALA A 765 13.08 15.97 8.09
C ALA A 765 12.29 16.43 6.84
N GLY A 766 10.95 16.53 6.93
CA GLY A 766 10.10 16.77 5.77
C GLY A 766 9.95 15.52 4.90
N GLY A 767 9.57 15.71 3.64
CA GLY A 767 9.32 14.65 2.67
C GLY A 767 8.50 15.17 1.50
N THR A 768 8.27 14.31 0.51
CA THR A 768 7.42 14.60 -0.65
C THR A 768 6.32 13.56 -0.69
N ASP A 769 5.07 14.00 -0.71
CA ASP A 769 3.93 13.12 -0.91
C ASP A 769 3.92 12.58 -2.36
N PRO A 770 3.98 11.26 -2.57
CA PRO A 770 4.09 10.68 -3.91
C PRO A 770 2.85 10.93 -4.76
N VAL A 771 1.69 11.19 -4.13
CA VAL A 771 0.42 11.40 -4.83
C VAL A 771 0.25 12.85 -5.23
N SER A 772 0.46 13.78 -4.30
CA SER A 772 0.22 15.20 -4.56
C SER A 772 1.46 15.96 -5.08
N GLY A 773 2.65 15.35 -4.98
CA GLY A 773 3.93 16.04 -5.16
C GLY A 773 4.19 17.13 -4.10
N GLY A 774 3.35 17.20 -3.07
CA GLY A 774 3.40 18.25 -2.05
C GLY A 774 4.66 18.12 -1.19
N LEU A 775 5.50 19.16 -1.23
CA LEU A 775 6.71 19.23 -0.40
C LEU A 775 6.36 19.66 1.03
N CYS A 776 6.71 18.80 1.99
CA CYS A 776 6.46 19.05 3.40
C CYS A 776 7.55 19.89 4.05
N VAL A 777 7.16 20.75 4.98
CA VAL A 777 8.11 21.58 5.73
C VAL A 777 8.90 20.76 6.75
N THR A 778 10.14 21.19 7.00
CA THR A 778 10.98 20.61 8.06
C THR A 778 10.71 21.30 9.39
N PHE A 779 10.87 20.56 10.49
CA PHE A 779 10.71 21.08 11.85
C PHE A 779 11.62 20.32 12.84
N PRO A 780 11.95 20.91 14.00
CA PRO A 780 12.83 20.25 14.98
C PRO A 780 12.20 18.97 15.54
N ALA A 781 12.97 17.88 15.62
CA ALA A 781 12.52 16.63 16.24
C ALA A 781 12.18 16.76 17.74
N THR A 782 12.62 17.82 18.41
CA THR A 782 12.20 18.15 19.78
C THR A 782 10.75 18.63 19.87
N GLN A 783 10.12 18.99 18.75
CA GLN A 783 8.71 19.32 18.65
C GLN A 783 7.82 18.10 18.47
N THR A 784 8.30 16.88 18.73
CA THR A 784 7.44 15.69 18.75
C THR A 784 7.24 15.17 20.17
N ALA A 785 6.04 14.67 20.44
CA ALA A 785 5.64 14.13 21.73
C ALA A 785 4.85 12.83 21.58
N ASP A 786 5.04 11.97 22.57
CA ASP A 786 4.28 10.74 22.80
C ASP A 786 3.08 11.10 23.70
N ARG A 787 1.88 10.96 23.15
CA ARG A 787 0.62 11.30 23.84
C ARG A 787 -0.50 10.30 23.56
N PHE A 788 -0.37 9.52 22.49
CA PHE A 788 -1.40 8.63 22.01
C PHE A 788 -0.79 7.24 21.77
N SER A 789 -1.66 6.24 21.77
CA SER A 789 -1.26 4.87 21.51
C SER A 789 -1.89 4.37 20.22
N GLY A 790 -1.03 3.82 19.37
CA GLY A 790 -1.36 3.23 18.08
C GLY A 790 -1.97 4.20 17.06
N PRO A 791 -2.22 3.71 15.84
CA PRO A 791 -2.69 4.54 14.72
C PRO A 791 -4.11 5.07 14.88
N LYS A 792 -4.91 4.49 15.78
CA LYS A 792 -6.27 4.98 16.14
C LYS A 792 -6.24 6.20 17.06
N ALA A 793 -5.05 6.63 17.48
CA ALA A 793 -4.83 7.74 18.41
C ALA A 793 -5.63 7.56 19.72
N LEU A 794 -5.52 6.39 20.35
CA LEU A 794 -6.15 6.14 21.66
C LEU A 794 -5.39 6.89 22.75
N THR A 795 -6.07 7.36 23.80
CA THR A 795 -5.42 8.09 24.89
C THR A 795 -4.42 7.21 25.65
N GLY A 796 -3.20 7.69 25.85
CA GLY A 796 -2.14 7.00 26.59
C GLY A 796 -0.86 6.93 25.76
N ALA A 797 0.30 7.00 26.42
CA ALA A 797 1.62 6.98 25.75
C ALA A 797 2.10 5.54 25.52
N ASP A 798 2.69 5.25 24.36
CA ASP A 798 3.20 3.91 24.00
C ASP A 798 4.66 3.85 23.55
N GLY A 799 5.39 4.96 23.68
CA GLY A 799 6.80 5.10 23.32
C GLY A 799 7.02 5.71 21.93
N SER A 800 5.99 5.78 21.10
CA SER A 800 6.04 6.40 19.78
C SER A 800 5.62 7.88 19.89
N LYS A 801 6.15 8.74 19.00
CA LYS A 801 5.94 10.21 19.09
C LYS A 801 5.06 10.72 17.95
N GLU A 802 3.76 10.54 18.06
CA GLU A 802 2.76 10.81 17.00
C GLU A 802 2.38 12.30 16.91
N THR A 803 2.65 13.08 17.95
CA THR A 803 2.15 14.45 18.07
C THR A 803 3.22 15.47 17.71
N ILE A 804 2.96 16.33 16.74
CA ILE A 804 3.75 17.55 16.50
C ILE A 804 3.26 18.65 17.44
N LEU A 805 4.17 19.33 18.13
CA LEU A 805 3.87 20.41 19.07
C LEU A 805 3.94 21.78 18.39
N ASP A 806 3.08 22.70 18.81
CA ASP A 806 3.11 24.12 18.42
C ASP A 806 3.10 24.39 16.89
N LEU A 807 2.38 23.56 16.15
CA LEU A 807 2.31 23.59 14.68
C LEU A 807 1.53 24.81 14.17
N SER A 808 2.05 25.48 13.14
CA SER A 808 1.33 26.56 12.43
C SER A 808 0.40 26.00 11.36
N PRO A 809 -0.88 26.44 11.30
CA PRO A 809 -1.81 26.07 10.25
C PRO A 809 -1.34 26.52 8.86
N GLY A 810 -1.62 25.73 7.84
CA GLY A 810 -1.43 26.09 6.44
C GLY A 810 -0.35 25.28 5.71
N PRO A 811 0.91 25.25 6.19
CA PRO A 811 1.94 24.41 5.58
C PRO A 811 1.57 22.92 5.56
N LEU A 812 2.12 22.21 4.57
CA LEU A 812 2.03 20.76 4.50
C LEU A 812 3.06 20.14 5.45
N TYR A 813 2.60 19.23 6.30
CA TYR A 813 3.45 18.42 7.17
C TYR A 813 3.28 16.97 6.76
N CYS A 814 4.40 16.26 6.69
CA CYS A 814 4.42 14.86 6.29
C CYS A 814 4.36 13.98 7.53
N PHE A 815 3.61 12.90 7.39
CA PHE A 815 3.60 11.79 8.33
C PHE A 815 4.04 10.54 7.60
N ALA A 816 4.99 9.82 8.16
CA ALA A 816 5.39 8.51 7.70
C ALA A 816 4.27 7.53 8.05
N VAL A 817 3.61 7.01 7.03
CA VAL A 817 2.62 5.95 7.17
C VAL A 817 3.38 4.64 7.06
N THR A 818 3.37 3.86 8.13
CA THR A 818 4.13 2.61 8.22
C THR A 818 3.15 1.45 8.32
N PRO A 819 3.03 0.60 7.29
CA PRO A 819 2.25 -0.62 7.37
C PRO A 819 2.83 -1.62 8.37
N LYS A 820 2.05 -2.64 8.68
CA LYS A 820 2.40 -3.77 9.53
C LYS A 820 2.25 -5.05 8.70
N PRO A 821 3.19 -6.01 8.79
CA PRO A 821 3.08 -7.31 8.11
C PRO A 821 1.69 -7.94 8.26
N ASN A 822 1.14 -8.39 7.13
CA ASN A 822 -0.18 -9.00 7.07
C ASN A 822 -0.16 -10.44 7.59
N THR A 823 -0.59 -10.60 8.84
CA THR A 823 -0.85 -11.91 9.46
C THR A 823 -2.34 -12.20 9.61
N THR A 824 -3.21 -11.35 9.04
CA THR A 824 -4.65 -11.31 9.38
C THR A 824 -5.52 -11.78 8.22
N VAL A 825 -5.26 -11.28 7.02
CA VAL A 825 -6.08 -11.53 5.84
C VAL A 825 -5.30 -12.44 4.91
N LYS A 826 -5.80 -13.65 4.70
CA LYS A 826 -5.23 -14.58 3.74
C LYS A 826 -5.50 -14.12 2.30
N PRO A 827 -4.62 -14.45 1.35
CA PRO A 827 -4.85 -14.15 -0.05
C PRO A 827 -6.02 -14.97 -0.60
N THR A 828 -6.51 -14.57 -1.76
CA THR A 828 -7.55 -15.25 -2.56
C THR A 828 -7.09 -15.29 -4.01
N THR A 829 -7.82 -15.97 -4.90
CA THR A 829 -7.51 -15.99 -6.35
C THR A 829 -7.70 -14.65 -7.07
N VAL A 830 -8.19 -13.62 -6.37
CA VAL A 830 -8.26 -12.24 -6.85
C VAL A 830 -7.67 -11.30 -5.79
N PRO A 831 -7.05 -10.18 -6.18
CA PRO A 831 -6.53 -9.20 -5.24
C PRO A 831 -7.65 -8.60 -4.37
N GLN A 832 -7.35 -8.37 -3.10
CA GLN A 832 -8.28 -7.79 -2.13
C GLN A 832 -7.82 -6.41 -1.65
N THR A 833 -8.69 -5.41 -1.80
CA THR A 833 -8.37 -4.02 -1.41
C THR A 833 -9.12 -3.60 -0.15
N PHE A 834 -8.38 -3.10 0.85
CA PHE A 834 -8.92 -2.56 2.10
C PHE A 834 -8.55 -1.09 2.28
N THR A 835 -9.39 -0.32 2.97
CA THR A 835 -9.21 1.15 3.05
C THR A 835 -9.23 1.66 4.48
N ALA A 836 -8.32 2.57 4.81
CA ALA A 836 -8.40 3.40 6.01
C ALA A 836 -8.39 4.89 5.65
N THR A 837 -9.02 5.69 6.49
CA THR A 837 -9.03 7.16 6.37
C THR A 837 -8.10 7.76 7.40
N LEU A 838 -7.14 8.57 6.95
CA LEU A 838 -6.19 9.31 7.78
C LEU A 838 -6.63 10.79 7.84
N GLN A 839 -6.82 11.29 9.05
CA GLN A 839 -7.23 12.67 9.30
C GLN A 839 -6.28 13.30 10.33
N SER A 840 -5.77 14.51 10.05
CA SER A 840 -5.03 15.29 11.04
C SER A 840 -5.98 15.91 12.06
N HIS A 841 -5.55 16.01 13.32
CA HIS A 841 -6.36 16.49 14.43
C HIS A 841 -5.56 17.47 15.32
N ALA A 842 -6.11 18.66 15.57
CA ALA A 842 -5.63 19.59 16.59
C ALA A 842 -6.06 19.11 17.97
N GLN A 843 -5.12 18.90 18.88
CA GLN A 843 -5.37 18.59 20.28
C GLN A 843 -5.78 19.84 21.06
N LYS A 844 -6.82 19.70 21.88
CA LYS A 844 -7.32 20.72 22.78
C LYS A 844 -6.72 20.57 24.18
N PRO A 845 -6.65 21.67 24.97
CA PRO A 845 -6.17 21.62 26.36
C PRO A 845 -6.95 20.68 27.28
N ASP A 846 -8.23 20.41 26.98
CA ASP A 846 -9.07 19.46 27.73
C ASP A 846 -8.83 17.99 27.34
N GLY A 847 -7.85 17.72 26.46
CA GLY A 847 -7.49 16.38 25.99
C GLY A 847 -8.32 15.90 24.78
N THR A 848 -9.35 16.63 24.36
CA THR A 848 -10.11 16.29 23.15
C THR A 848 -9.39 16.75 21.88
N SER A 849 -9.89 16.39 20.68
CA SER A 849 -9.28 16.84 19.43
C SER A 849 -10.28 17.21 18.33
N SER A 850 -9.84 18.08 17.42
CA SER A 850 -10.61 18.65 16.32
C SER A 850 -9.98 18.26 14.98
N PRO A 851 -10.74 17.80 13.97
CA PRO A 851 -10.19 17.48 12.66
C PRO A 851 -9.68 18.75 11.95
N LEU A 852 -8.57 18.62 11.23
CA LEU A 852 -7.93 19.66 10.43
C LEU A 852 -7.78 19.15 9.00
N GLY A 853 -7.80 20.03 8.00
CA GLY A 853 -7.56 19.59 6.63
C GLY A 853 -8.59 18.60 6.06
N VAL A 854 -8.39 18.20 4.81
CA VAL A 854 -9.19 17.17 4.14
C VAL A 854 -8.60 15.80 4.49
N PRO A 855 -9.42 14.80 4.87
CA PRO A 855 -8.92 13.45 5.11
C PRO A 855 -8.33 12.85 3.83
N ARG A 856 -7.36 11.94 4.00
CA ARG A 856 -6.81 11.14 2.91
C ARG A 856 -7.07 9.67 3.13
N GLN A 857 -7.27 8.94 2.04
CA GLN A 857 -7.41 7.49 2.09
C GLN A 857 -6.05 6.84 1.87
N VAL A 858 -5.81 5.77 2.62
CA VAL A 858 -4.74 4.78 2.37
C VAL A 858 -5.41 3.45 2.03
N LEU A 859 -4.92 2.82 0.98
CA LEU A 859 -5.37 1.51 0.51
C LEU A 859 -4.32 0.46 0.89
N PHE A 860 -4.79 -0.74 1.21
CA PHE A 860 -3.97 -1.90 1.53
C PHE A 860 -4.42 -3.00 0.59
N ILE A 861 -3.52 -3.43 -0.30
CA ILE A 861 -3.79 -4.44 -1.33
C ILE A 861 -3.17 -5.74 -0.82
N VAL A 862 -4.01 -6.72 -0.51
CA VAL A 862 -3.54 -8.09 -0.30
C VAL A 862 -3.48 -8.72 -1.70
N PRO A 863 -2.28 -9.08 -2.19
CA PRO A 863 -2.13 -9.69 -3.51
C PRO A 863 -2.88 -11.02 -3.58
N PRO A 864 -3.15 -11.54 -4.79
CA PRO A 864 -3.73 -12.87 -4.92
C PRO A 864 -2.77 -13.97 -4.46
N THR A 865 -3.29 -15.19 -4.32
CA THR A 865 -2.48 -16.41 -4.37
C THR A 865 -2.56 -16.98 -5.78
N LEU A 866 -1.41 -17.14 -6.40
CA LEU A 866 -1.14 -18.02 -7.53
C LEU A 866 -0.69 -19.35 -6.93
N ASN A 867 -1.27 -20.45 -7.37
CA ASN A 867 -1.53 -21.55 -6.46
C ASN A 867 -1.53 -22.91 -7.11
#